data_AF-A0A9C9DHX6-F1
#
_entry.id   AF-A0A9C9DHX6-F1
#
_cell.length_a   1.000
_cell.length_b   1.000
_cell.length_c   1.000
_cell.angle_alpha   90.00
_cell.angle_beta   90.00
_cell.angle_gamma   90.00
#
_symmetry.space_group_name_H-M   'P 1'
#
loop_
_entity.id
_entity.type
_entity.pdbx_description
1 polymer ?
#
loop_
_entity_poly.entity_id
_entity_poly.type
_entity_poly.pdbx_seq_one_letter_code
_entity_poly.pdbx_strand_id
1 'polypeptide(L)'
;MNAEELQAYRDVLKCGFKDLDEVFEDCMIDAKAHLSEQGIRDYLKGASLICMIGRGFEPVLVYLEKMPQLATRLGERTLTLISQMVWDMSRTPNGKAIPPFLQTIAQVSRRLGSEEQLQKYIEIITDMMERTTGSVHGFQTSIPSPGLPDLLNQMPYLLNELSLEGVKNWIDYGINNYANHPERQKDYFCLQSADSRAILQRERHGTLFIDNERKLDLYMRGLWQDPEHLVPYSSGYDELRKPMPYYDAYGIRVPDVYDDEGEVKGINRYRAVLAHIASHRRWTTAIIADNYSPFQRVAIEILEDSRVEYLAMREYPGLRKLFLALHPVPKEGDCKQEEESCIRHRLTMLSRAILDSAHGYKNQDLLDCVESFHQLMQSEDTGTAEMAGLAVSYVARTRRQSDQLAKMYFTDTVVDYRDDNRHMWIFIEEGDEEEMFEEKRKLEPEEHEPKGLPPRHYPEWDYKTKTYRPDWVSLYESLHPAGDALKIDKLLDKHRALAKRLEQMLEMLKPQQYVRIRYQEEGSDLDLDVAISSLIDFKSGSTPDPRINMSYRHDGRDIAVMLLLDLSASLADVPDGCEQTILELSQEAVALLGWAIDQLGDSFAIAGFSSNTRHEVRYQHIKGYSESWDDTVKGRLAAMEAGYSTRMGAALRHAAHYLGAQKAEKKLLLVLTDGEPSDIDVDDPELLIQDAHRAVQELDQQGIYTYCINLDPYADDYVADIFGKQYTVIDKIERLPEKLPKLFAALTS
;
A
#
# COMPACT_ATOMS: atom_id res chain seq x y z
N MET A 1 1.60 31.23 -5.64
CA MET A 1 0.74 31.10 -4.45
C MET A 1 -0.01 32.40 -4.30
N ASN A 2 -1.32 32.38 -4.07
CA ASN A 2 -2.09 33.61 -3.84
C ASN A 2 -2.13 33.92 -2.32
N ALA A 3 -2.50 35.15 -1.95
CA ALA A 3 -2.46 35.60 -0.56
C ALA A 3 -3.42 34.81 0.35
N GLU A 4 -4.58 34.38 -0.15
CA GLU A 4 -5.56 33.58 0.60
C GLU A 4 -5.03 32.19 0.94
N GLU A 5 -4.37 31.53 0.00
CA GLU A 5 -3.77 30.21 0.19
C GLU A 5 -2.59 30.26 1.15
N LEU A 6 -1.74 31.29 1.04
CA LEU A 6 -0.65 31.52 1.99
C LEU A 6 -1.20 31.74 3.42
N GLN A 7 -2.28 32.50 3.55
CA GLN A 7 -2.95 32.71 4.84
C GLN A 7 -3.52 31.40 5.39
N ALA A 8 -4.16 30.57 4.56
CA ALA A 8 -4.68 29.27 4.98
C ALA A 8 -3.58 28.34 5.52
N TYR A 9 -2.42 28.28 4.88
CA TYR A 9 -1.27 27.52 5.42
C TYR A 9 -0.71 28.13 6.70
N ARG A 10 -0.68 29.46 6.79
CA ARG A 10 -0.21 30.17 7.99
C ARG A 10 -1.09 29.89 9.20
N ASP A 11 -2.40 29.77 9.00
CA ASP A 11 -3.39 29.47 10.05
C ASP A 11 -3.25 28.03 10.58
N VAL A 12 -2.80 27.10 9.75
CA VAL A 12 -2.51 25.71 10.15
C VAL A 12 -1.25 25.63 11.01
N LEU A 13 -0.26 26.48 10.76
CA LEU A 13 0.99 26.50 11.53
C LEU A 13 0.76 27.10 12.93
N LYS A 14 0.85 26.24 13.96
CA LYS A 14 0.74 26.65 15.37
C LYS A 14 2.06 27.25 15.89
N CYS A 15 2.47 28.37 15.30
CA CYS A 15 3.68 29.08 15.71
C CYS A 15 3.50 30.61 15.66
N GLY A 16 3.80 31.29 16.77
CA GLY A 16 3.52 32.72 16.97
C GLY A 16 4.72 33.66 16.84
N PHE A 17 5.87 33.19 16.34
CA PHE A 17 7.05 34.04 16.15
C PHE A 17 6.88 34.91 14.91
N LYS A 18 6.93 36.24 15.08
CA LYS A 18 6.79 37.22 13.98
C LYS A 18 7.95 37.15 12.98
N ASP A 19 9.14 36.78 13.44
CA ASP A 19 10.32 36.61 12.60
C ASP A 19 10.12 35.51 11.54
N LEU A 20 9.15 34.60 11.73
CA LEU A 20 8.81 33.59 10.73
C LEU A 20 8.04 34.17 9.54
N ASP A 21 7.23 35.20 9.77
CA ASP A 21 6.34 35.74 8.75
C ASP A 21 7.11 36.36 7.57
N GLU A 22 8.37 36.79 7.80
CA GLU A 22 9.26 37.34 6.77
C GLU A 22 9.80 36.28 5.78
N VAL A 23 9.83 35.01 6.18
CA VAL A 23 10.43 33.90 5.40
C VAL A 23 9.44 32.77 5.09
N PHE A 24 8.25 32.81 5.68
CA PHE A 24 7.24 31.74 5.54
C PHE A 24 6.75 31.58 4.10
N GLU A 25 6.57 32.68 3.37
CA GLU A 25 6.16 32.63 1.95
C GLU A 25 7.16 31.82 1.11
N ASP A 26 8.45 32.12 1.23
CA ASP A 26 9.51 31.42 0.50
C ASP A 26 9.58 29.93 0.87
N CYS A 27 9.47 29.60 2.17
CA CYS A 27 9.42 28.22 2.65
C CYS A 27 8.22 27.44 2.10
N MET A 28 7.07 28.09 1.94
CA MET A 28 5.87 27.46 1.39
C MET A 28 5.92 27.30 -0.13
N ILE A 29 6.57 28.23 -0.84
CA ILE A 29 6.87 28.07 -2.26
C ILE A 29 7.76 26.84 -2.48
N ASP A 30 8.83 26.69 -1.69
CA ASP A 30 9.72 25.53 -1.78
C ASP A 30 9.00 24.22 -1.41
N ALA A 31 8.20 24.22 -0.33
CA ALA A 31 7.41 23.06 0.07
C ALA A 31 6.43 22.60 -1.02
N LYS A 32 5.71 23.53 -1.67
CA LYS A 32 4.79 23.21 -2.76
C LYS A 32 5.46 22.65 -4.00
N ALA A 33 6.70 23.04 -4.27
CA ALA A 33 7.45 22.53 -5.41
C ALA A 33 7.90 21.08 -5.21
N HIS A 34 7.99 20.62 -3.96
CA HIS A 34 8.70 19.39 -3.58
C HIS A 34 7.82 18.33 -2.90
N LEU A 35 6.66 18.71 -2.37
CA LEU A 35 5.80 17.87 -1.52
C LEU A 35 4.40 17.72 -2.11
N SER A 36 3.78 16.57 -1.85
CA SER A 36 2.36 16.30 -2.06
C SER A 36 1.48 17.12 -1.11
N GLU A 37 0.17 17.17 -1.36
CA GLU A 37 -0.77 17.83 -0.44
C GLU A 37 -0.71 17.24 0.98
N GLN A 38 -0.53 15.92 1.10
CA GLN A 38 -0.37 15.25 2.39
C GLN A 38 1.00 15.59 3.01
N GLY A 39 2.06 15.61 2.21
CA GLY A 39 3.39 16.02 2.63
C GLY A 39 3.42 17.45 3.18
N ILE A 40 2.70 18.40 2.58
CA ILE A 40 2.58 19.78 3.10
C ILE A 40 1.90 19.79 4.47
N ARG A 41 0.85 18.97 4.68
CA ARG A 41 0.18 18.86 5.97
C ARG A 41 1.12 18.30 7.05
N ASP A 42 1.86 17.25 6.73
CA ASP A 42 2.80 16.63 7.65
C ASP A 42 4.00 17.54 7.97
N TYR A 43 4.47 18.29 6.97
CA TYR A 43 5.48 19.34 7.13
C TYR A 43 5.03 20.45 8.09
N LEU A 44 3.84 21.02 7.91
CA LEU A 44 3.31 22.07 8.81
C LEU A 44 3.00 21.54 10.21
N LYS A 45 2.54 20.28 10.31
CA LYS A 45 2.32 19.59 11.57
C LYS A 45 3.64 19.37 12.32
N GLY A 46 4.69 18.94 11.62
CA GLY A 46 6.04 18.79 12.19
C GLY A 46 6.63 20.11 12.68
N ALA A 47 6.51 21.18 11.88
CA ALA A 47 6.94 22.52 12.29
C ALA A 47 6.17 23.04 13.52
N SER A 48 4.85 22.79 13.57
CA SER A 48 4.02 23.08 14.75
C SER A 48 4.48 22.31 15.99
N LEU A 49 4.81 21.03 15.83
CA LEU A 49 5.31 20.18 16.91
C LEU A 49 6.62 20.73 17.49
N ILE A 50 7.55 21.15 16.62
CA ILE A 50 8.83 21.76 17.03
C ILE A 50 8.60 23.09 17.74
N CYS A 51 7.67 23.92 17.26
CA CYS A 51 7.36 25.21 17.88
C CYS A 51 6.80 25.04 19.30
N MET A 52 5.97 24.02 19.55
CA MET A 52 5.38 23.73 20.87
C MET A 52 6.40 23.35 21.94
N ILE A 53 7.64 23.02 21.56
CA ILE A 53 8.72 22.69 22.50
C ILE A 53 9.22 23.94 23.26
N GLY A 54 8.95 25.14 22.75
CA GLY A 54 9.28 26.39 23.45
C GLY A 54 10.77 26.73 23.48
N ARG A 55 11.53 26.32 22.45
CA ARG A 55 13.00 26.51 22.34
C ARG A 55 13.42 27.67 21.43
N GLY A 56 12.52 28.63 21.22
CA GLY A 56 12.74 29.78 20.34
C GLY A 56 12.42 29.51 18.87
N PHE A 57 12.69 30.51 18.03
CA PHE A 57 12.33 30.53 16.61
C PHE A 57 13.24 29.67 15.72
N GLU A 58 14.54 29.62 16.02
CA GLU A 58 15.57 29.03 15.18
C GLU A 58 15.32 27.54 14.79
N PRO A 59 14.91 26.62 15.69
CA PRO A 59 14.64 25.23 15.32
C PRO A 59 13.50 25.06 14.31
N VAL A 60 12.47 25.92 14.40
CA VAL A 60 11.32 25.89 13.48
C VAL A 60 11.76 26.36 12.10
N LEU A 61 12.56 27.43 12.04
CA LEU A 61 13.11 27.93 10.79
C LEU A 61 13.97 26.89 10.08
N VAL A 62 14.92 26.26 10.80
CA VAL A 62 15.81 25.24 10.23
C VAL A 62 15.01 24.05 9.68
N TYR A 63 13.96 23.63 10.39
CA TYR A 63 13.07 22.57 9.90
C TYR A 63 12.37 23.00 8.61
N LEU A 64 11.72 24.17 8.60
CA LEU A 64 11.00 24.66 7.43
C LEU A 64 11.91 24.79 6.20
N GLU A 65 13.12 25.32 6.36
CA GLU A 65 14.06 25.49 5.24
C GLU A 65 14.61 24.18 4.65
N LYS A 66 14.82 23.14 5.47
CA LYS A 66 15.61 21.96 5.06
C LYS A 66 14.76 20.77 4.68
N MET A 67 13.57 20.65 5.26
CA MET A 67 12.75 19.44 5.16
C MET A 67 12.16 19.16 3.78
N PRO A 68 11.69 20.13 2.98
CA PRO A 68 11.11 19.84 1.67
C PRO A 68 12.05 19.06 0.75
N GLN A 69 13.28 19.55 0.60
CA GLN A 69 14.31 18.90 -0.23
C GLN A 69 14.71 17.52 0.29
N LEU A 70 14.68 17.32 1.62
CA LEU A 70 14.97 16.02 2.24
C LEU A 70 13.89 15.01 1.93
N ALA A 71 12.63 15.41 2.07
CA ALA A 71 11.47 14.57 1.79
C ALA A 71 11.38 14.17 0.32
N THR A 72 11.74 15.05 -0.62
CA THR A 72 11.82 14.66 -2.04
C THR A 72 12.85 13.57 -2.29
N ARG A 73 13.99 13.58 -1.56
CA ARG A 73 15.06 12.62 -1.79
C ARG A 73 14.84 11.29 -1.07
N LEU A 74 14.38 11.33 0.18
CA LEU A 74 14.28 10.14 1.04
C LEU A 74 12.85 9.64 1.19
N GLY A 75 11.84 10.43 0.86
CA GLY A 75 10.42 10.12 1.08
C GLY A 75 9.78 11.04 2.12
N GLU A 76 8.48 11.33 1.96
CA GLU A 76 7.73 12.29 2.78
C GLU A 76 7.60 11.87 4.25
N ARG A 77 7.70 10.57 4.56
CA ARG A 77 7.68 10.06 5.94
C ARG A 77 8.86 10.57 6.78
N THR A 78 9.95 11.00 6.14
CA THR A 78 11.09 11.68 6.77
C THR A 78 10.67 12.92 7.58
N LEU A 79 9.63 13.64 7.14
CA LEU A 79 9.10 14.82 7.82
C LEU A 79 8.63 14.49 9.25
N THR A 80 7.91 13.38 9.38
CA THR A 80 7.37 12.87 10.64
C THR A 80 8.49 12.26 11.50
N LEU A 81 9.40 11.48 10.91
CA LEU A 81 10.54 10.88 11.64
C LEU A 81 11.39 11.95 12.34
N ILE A 82 11.77 13.02 11.62
CA ILE A 82 12.62 14.08 12.17
C ILE A 82 11.89 14.89 13.23
N SER A 83 10.63 15.28 12.97
CA SER A 83 9.85 16.08 13.94
C SER A 83 9.55 15.29 15.22
N GLN A 84 9.29 13.98 15.10
CA GLN A 84 9.09 13.09 16.23
C GLN A 84 10.38 12.92 17.05
N MET A 85 11.54 12.72 16.41
CA MET A 85 12.82 12.64 17.14
C MET A 85 13.12 13.93 17.92
N VAL A 86 12.84 15.10 17.34
CA VAL A 86 13.01 16.38 18.04
C VAL A 86 12.07 16.49 19.24
N TRP A 87 10.82 16.06 19.09
CA TRP A 87 9.86 15.98 20.18
C TRP A 87 10.34 15.04 21.29
N ASP A 88 10.82 13.85 20.96
CA ASP A 88 11.28 12.87 21.94
C ASP A 88 12.53 13.34 22.68
N MET A 89 13.52 13.91 21.98
CA MET A 89 14.67 14.57 22.60
C MET A 89 14.23 15.66 23.59
N SER A 90 13.18 16.43 23.26
CA SER A 90 12.71 17.54 24.10
C SER A 90 12.08 17.11 25.42
N ARG A 91 11.57 15.88 25.48
CA ARG A 91 11.00 15.27 26.68
C ARG A 91 12.06 14.72 27.64
N THR A 92 13.34 14.81 27.26
CA THR A 92 14.48 14.42 28.08
C THR A 92 15.29 15.65 28.51
N PRO A 93 16.24 15.51 29.45
CA PRO A 93 17.20 16.57 29.75
C PRO A 93 18.07 17.02 28.55
N ASN A 94 18.05 16.28 27.43
CA ASN A 94 18.92 16.48 26.26
C ASN A 94 18.48 17.57 25.28
N GLY A 95 17.59 18.49 25.67
CA GLY A 95 17.11 19.54 24.75
C GLY A 95 18.21 20.45 24.15
N LYS A 96 19.44 20.44 24.67
CA LYS A 96 20.61 21.11 24.05
C LYS A 96 21.15 20.39 22.80
N ALA A 97 20.77 19.13 22.57
CA ALA A 97 21.14 18.35 21.39
C ALA A 97 20.26 18.63 20.16
N ILE A 98 19.09 19.26 20.35
CA ILE A 98 18.14 19.56 19.27
C ILE A 98 18.76 20.47 18.18
N PRO A 99 19.43 21.59 18.51
CA PRO A 99 20.02 22.44 17.46
C PRO A 99 21.12 21.71 16.66
N PRO A 100 22.12 21.03 17.26
CA PRO A 100 23.08 20.20 16.52
C PRO A 100 22.41 19.14 15.63
N PHE A 101 21.35 18.48 16.11
CA PHE A 101 20.62 17.49 15.32
C PHE A 101 19.99 18.13 14.07
N LEU A 102 19.21 19.20 14.23
CA LEU A 102 18.56 19.88 13.11
C LEU A 102 19.54 20.54 12.14
N GLN A 103 20.67 21.08 12.64
CA GLN A 103 21.68 21.72 11.81
C GLN A 103 22.42 20.70 10.92
N THR A 104 22.59 19.46 11.40
CA THR A 104 23.36 18.41 10.69
C THR A 104 22.50 17.45 9.88
N ILE A 105 21.20 17.33 10.19
CA ILE A 105 20.30 16.33 9.58
C ILE A 105 20.30 16.38 8.05
N ALA A 106 20.34 17.57 7.46
CA ALA A 106 20.36 17.70 6.00
C ALA A 106 21.61 17.09 5.35
N GLN A 107 22.77 17.21 6.00
CA GLN A 107 24.01 16.62 5.51
C GLN A 107 24.05 15.11 5.78
N VAL A 108 23.59 14.70 6.96
CA VAL A 108 23.48 13.29 7.38
C VAL A 108 22.58 12.52 6.42
N SER A 109 21.35 12.99 6.20
CA SER A 109 20.39 12.37 5.30
C SER A 109 20.89 12.27 3.86
N ARG A 110 21.65 13.26 3.37
CA ARG A 110 22.29 13.18 2.04
C ARG A 110 23.34 12.07 1.95
N ARG A 111 23.97 11.71 3.06
CA ARG A 111 24.96 10.62 3.12
C ARG A 111 24.33 9.24 3.30
N LEU A 112 23.26 9.17 4.08
CA LEU A 112 22.52 7.92 4.29
C LEU A 112 21.77 7.47 3.03
N GLY A 113 21.22 8.39 2.25
CA GLY A 113 20.70 8.08 0.92
C GLY A 113 19.41 7.23 0.87
N SER A 114 18.86 6.78 2.00
CA SER A 114 17.55 6.12 2.07
C SER A 114 16.77 6.44 3.37
N GLU A 115 15.44 6.33 3.34
CA GLU A 115 14.57 6.47 4.53
C GLU A 115 14.96 5.46 5.62
N GLU A 116 15.21 4.21 5.23
CA GLU A 116 15.56 3.13 6.15
C GLU A 116 16.86 3.42 6.90
N GLN A 117 17.88 3.91 6.21
CA GLN A 117 19.12 4.30 6.86
C GLN A 117 18.95 5.51 7.77
N LEU A 118 18.10 6.46 7.41
CA LEU A 118 17.75 7.58 8.30
C LEU A 118 17.06 7.10 9.57
N GLN A 119 16.15 6.14 9.45
CA GLN A 119 15.50 5.53 10.60
C GLN A 119 16.52 4.83 11.50
N LYS A 120 17.38 3.96 10.93
CA LYS A 120 18.47 3.29 11.68
C LYS A 120 19.41 4.30 12.34
N TYR A 121 19.73 5.41 11.67
CA TYR A 121 20.50 6.50 12.27
C TYR A 121 19.79 7.11 13.49
N ILE A 122 18.49 7.42 13.38
CA ILE A 122 17.69 7.94 14.50
C ILE A 122 17.67 6.94 15.66
N GLU A 123 17.57 5.63 15.38
CA GLU A 123 17.64 4.58 16.39
C GLU A 123 19.00 4.57 17.11
N ILE A 124 20.13 4.68 16.40
CA ILE A 124 21.48 4.78 17.02
C ILE A 124 21.57 5.99 17.95
N ILE A 125 21.10 7.15 17.49
CA ILE A 125 21.13 8.38 18.28
C ILE A 125 20.22 8.26 19.51
N THR A 126 19.08 7.57 19.38
CA THR A 126 18.15 7.29 20.48
C THR A 126 18.79 6.36 21.51
N ASP A 127 19.39 5.24 21.09
CA ASP A 127 20.12 4.32 21.97
C ASP A 127 21.26 5.03 22.71
N MET A 128 22.05 5.85 21.99
CA MET A 128 23.12 6.64 22.60
C MET A 128 22.56 7.61 23.65
N MET A 129 21.48 8.32 23.32
CA MET A 129 20.81 9.24 24.25
C MET A 129 20.31 8.51 25.50
N GLU A 130 19.63 7.38 25.34
CA GLU A 130 19.07 6.60 26.45
C GLU A 130 20.16 6.04 27.37
N ARG A 131 21.22 5.44 26.81
CA ARG A 131 22.32 4.82 27.57
C ARG A 131 23.22 5.82 28.29
N THR A 132 23.27 7.06 27.84
CA THR A 132 24.15 8.10 28.41
C THR A 132 23.41 9.17 29.23
N THR A 133 22.08 9.16 29.23
CA THR A 133 21.28 10.04 30.10
C THR A 133 21.28 9.53 31.54
N GLY A 134 21.74 10.36 32.48
CA GLY A 134 21.89 9.98 33.88
C GLY A 134 20.65 10.23 34.75
N SER A 135 20.53 9.45 35.83
CA SER A 135 19.50 9.60 36.86
C SER A 135 20.14 9.73 38.24
N VAL A 136 19.84 10.81 38.97
CA VAL A 136 20.43 11.08 40.29
C VAL A 136 19.86 10.14 41.38
N HIS A 137 18.65 9.59 41.19
CA HIS A 137 17.98 8.73 42.17
C HIS A 137 17.16 7.58 41.56
N GLY A 138 17.53 7.07 40.37
CA GLY A 138 16.89 5.91 39.74
C GLY A 138 15.49 6.14 39.16
N PHE A 139 14.80 7.24 39.51
CA PHE A 139 13.43 7.52 39.07
C PHE A 139 13.22 8.84 38.32
N GLN A 140 14.22 9.74 38.30
CA GLN A 140 14.15 11.01 37.55
C GLN A 140 15.42 11.23 36.73
N THR A 141 15.31 11.07 35.40
CA THR A 141 16.34 11.45 34.43
C THR A 141 16.59 12.96 34.56
N SER A 142 17.74 13.32 35.10
CA SER A 142 18.05 14.70 35.51
C SER A 142 19.38 15.20 34.97
N ILE A 143 20.21 14.31 34.43
CA ILE A 143 21.52 14.65 33.86
C ILE A 143 21.47 14.38 32.36
N PRO A 144 21.67 15.39 31.50
CA PRO A 144 21.76 15.20 30.06
C PRO A 144 22.97 14.34 29.70
N SER A 145 22.87 13.61 28.59
CA SER A 145 23.98 12.96 27.92
C SER A 145 25.13 13.96 27.73
N PRO A 146 26.32 13.68 28.28
CA PRO A 146 27.39 14.65 28.24
C PRO A 146 28.01 14.80 26.85
N GLY A 147 27.97 13.76 26.00
CA GLY A 147 28.61 13.76 24.68
C GLY A 147 27.66 13.78 23.47
N LEU A 148 26.34 13.70 23.66
CA LEU A 148 25.37 13.67 22.54
C LEU A 148 25.44 14.91 21.62
N PRO A 149 25.49 16.16 22.12
CA PRO A 149 25.64 17.33 21.25
C PRO A 149 26.93 17.28 20.43
N ASP A 150 28.03 16.83 21.05
CA ASP A 150 29.34 16.73 20.41
C ASP A 150 29.34 15.66 19.31
N LEU A 151 28.74 14.49 19.57
CA LEU A 151 28.52 13.44 18.58
C LEU A 151 27.78 13.99 17.37
N LEU A 152 26.61 14.63 17.59
CA LEU A 152 25.77 15.15 16.52
C LEU A 152 26.52 16.12 15.61
N ASN A 153 27.35 17.00 16.18
CA ASN A 153 28.20 17.90 15.41
C ASN A 153 29.25 17.17 14.55
N GLN A 154 29.72 15.99 14.98
CA GLN A 154 30.66 15.17 14.21
C GLN A 154 29.98 14.22 13.22
N MET A 155 28.66 14.01 13.28
CA MET A 155 27.96 13.05 12.43
C MET A 155 28.19 13.24 10.92
N PRO A 156 28.18 14.47 10.35
CA PRO A 156 28.51 14.65 8.94
C PRO A 156 29.93 14.18 8.58
N TYR A 157 30.89 14.33 9.48
CA TYR A 157 32.26 13.84 9.26
C TYR A 157 32.33 12.32 9.42
N LEU A 158 31.71 11.76 10.46
CA LEU A 158 31.71 10.32 10.71
C LEU A 158 31.07 9.54 9.54
N LEU A 159 29.93 9.99 9.03
CA LEU A 159 29.26 9.36 7.89
C LEU A 159 29.94 9.60 6.54
N ASN A 160 30.93 10.49 6.46
CA ASN A 160 31.81 10.59 5.30
C ASN A 160 32.90 9.51 5.32
N GLU A 161 33.23 8.99 6.49
CA GLU A 161 34.40 8.15 6.70
C GLU A 161 34.01 6.70 7.02
N LEU A 162 32.82 6.49 7.57
CA LEU A 162 32.33 5.21 8.09
C LEU A 162 30.98 4.84 7.47
N SER A 163 30.73 3.53 7.36
CA SER A 163 29.39 2.99 7.16
C SER A 163 28.50 3.24 8.39
N LEU A 164 27.19 3.04 8.26
CA LEU A 164 26.29 3.23 9.40
C LEU A 164 26.61 2.27 10.55
N GLU A 165 26.98 1.03 10.22
CA GLU A 165 27.50 0.03 11.16
C GLU A 165 28.80 0.50 11.85
N GLY A 166 29.76 1.02 11.08
CA GLY A 166 31.00 1.56 11.64
C GLY A 166 30.76 2.72 12.61
N VAL A 167 29.80 3.60 12.30
CA VAL A 167 29.37 4.67 13.21
C VAL A 167 28.80 4.10 14.51
N LYS A 168 27.92 3.10 14.44
CA LYS A 168 27.37 2.44 15.63
C LYS A 168 28.48 1.81 16.48
N ASN A 169 29.38 1.04 15.87
CA ASN A 169 30.49 0.41 16.57
C ASN A 169 31.39 1.44 17.27
N TRP A 170 31.67 2.55 16.59
CA TRP A 170 32.45 3.65 17.14
C TRP A 170 31.73 4.34 18.30
N ILE A 171 30.41 4.54 18.22
CA ILE A 171 29.59 5.08 19.32
C ILE A 171 29.56 4.11 20.50
N ASP A 172 29.32 2.82 20.25
CA ASP A 172 29.26 1.77 21.26
C ASP A 172 30.57 1.69 22.07
N TYR A 173 31.71 1.80 21.40
CA TYR A 173 33.01 1.87 22.07
C TYR A 173 33.10 3.10 23.00
N GLY A 174 32.69 4.28 22.53
CA GLY A 174 32.69 5.51 23.31
C GLY A 174 31.78 5.45 24.54
N ILE A 175 30.59 4.86 24.40
CA ILE A 175 29.65 4.66 25.51
C ILE A 175 30.25 3.68 26.53
N ASN A 176 30.68 2.50 26.07
CA ASN A 176 31.10 1.42 26.97
C ASN A 176 32.40 1.73 27.73
N ASN A 177 33.35 2.43 27.12
CA ASN A 177 34.65 2.73 27.74
C ASN A 177 34.65 4.01 28.59
N TYR A 178 33.71 4.94 28.38
CA TYR A 178 33.67 6.23 29.10
C TYR A 178 32.36 6.51 29.82
N ALA A 179 31.50 5.51 30.06
CA ALA A 179 30.22 5.65 30.76
C ALA A 179 30.31 6.43 32.09
N ASN A 180 31.39 6.24 32.85
CA ASN A 180 31.60 6.87 34.16
C ASN A 180 32.49 8.13 34.11
N HIS A 181 32.87 8.61 32.92
CA HIS A 181 33.80 9.73 32.73
C HIS A 181 33.26 10.75 31.72
N PRO A 182 32.33 11.64 32.13
CA PRO A 182 31.64 12.58 31.23
C PRO A 182 32.56 13.44 30.35
N GLU A 183 33.64 13.99 30.91
CA GLU A 183 34.58 14.82 30.12
C GLU A 183 35.38 13.98 29.11
N ARG A 184 35.78 12.75 29.48
CA ARG A 184 36.46 11.85 28.52
C ARG A 184 35.51 11.36 27.43
N GLN A 185 34.24 11.20 27.75
CA GLN A 185 33.21 10.86 26.77
C GLN A 185 33.04 12.00 25.75
N LYS A 186 33.04 13.26 26.20
CA LYS A 186 33.08 14.43 25.30
C LYS A 186 34.34 14.44 24.44
N ASP A 187 35.52 14.28 25.05
CA ASP A 187 36.80 14.24 24.32
C ASP A 187 36.81 13.14 23.23
N TYR A 188 36.16 12.00 23.50
CA TYR A 188 35.98 10.93 22.54
C TYR A 188 35.05 11.36 21.40
N PHE A 189 33.85 11.86 21.71
CA PHE A 189 32.87 12.26 20.69
C PHE A 189 33.24 13.53 19.92
N CYS A 190 34.16 14.35 20.43
CA CYS A 190 34.79 15.47 19.71
C CYS A 190 36.02 15.06 18.88
N LEU A 191 36.36 13.76 18.77
CA LEU A 191 37.56 13.25 18.08
C LEU A 191 38.90 13.76 18.66
N GLN A 192 38.90 14.26 19.89
CA GLN A 192 40.10 14.77 20.55
C GLN A 192 40.95 13.66 21.16
N SER A 193 40.31 12.61 21.68
CA SER A 193 41.03 11.49 22.28
C SER A 193 41.81 10.67 21.24
N ALA A 194 42.92 10.07 21.67
CA ALA A 194 43.71 9.18 20.81
C ALA A 194 42.90 7.92 20.46
N ASP A 195 42.18 7.37 21.44
CA ASP A 195 41.34 6.18 21.29
C ASP A 195 40.22 6.42 20.26
N SER A 196 39.58 7.59 20.29
CA SER A 196 38.54 7.96 19.33
C SER A 196 39.02 7.92 17.87
N ARG A 197 40.20 8.49 17.61
CA ARG A 197 40.82 8.46 16.28
C ARG A 197 41.29 7.06 15.89
N ALA A 198 41.75 6.26 16.85
CA ALA A 198 42.18 4.89 16.61
C ALA A 198 41.00 3.98 16.24
N ILE A 199 39.88 4.06 16.96
CA ILE A 199 38.67 3.30 16.64
C ILE A 199 38.07 3.81 15.33
N LEU A 200 38.05 5.12 15.08
CA LEU A 200 37.61 5.66 13.78
C LEU A 200 38.43 5.08 12.61
N GLN A 201 39.76 5.04 12.74
CA GLN A 201 40.62 4.40 11.72
C GLN A 201 40.36 2.91 11.58
N ARG A 202 40.03 2.21 12.68
CA ARG A 202 39.70 0.78 12.64
C ARG A 202 38.39 0.50 11.90
N GLU A 203 37.36 1.28 12.17
CA GLU A 203 36.04 1.14 11.53
C GLU A 203 36.03 1.70 10.09
N ARG A 204 37.05 2.47 9.70
CA ARG A 204 37.24 2.99 8.34
C ARG A 204 37.76 1.89 7.41
N HIS A 205 36.91 0.92 7.13
CA HIS A 205 37.18 -0.13 6.15
C HIS A 205 36.09 -0.17 5.08
N GLY A 206 36.45 -0.78 3.94
CA GLY A 206 35.57 -0.93 2.80
C GLY A 206 35.44 0.29 1.89
N THR A 207 34.75 0.06 0.78
CA THR A 207 34.38 1.06 -0.22
C THR A 207 32.95 1.50 0.05
N LEU A 208 32.75 2.75 0.44
CA LEU A 208 31.42 3.30 0.67
C LEU A 208 30.66 3.49 -0.64
N PHE A 209 29.38 3.11 -0.64
CA PHE A 209 28.46 3.29 -1.75
C PHE A 209 28.34 4.77 -2.14
N ILE A 210 28.12 5.65 -1.17
CA ILE A 210 27.80 7.06 -1.40
C ILE A 210 28.90 7.81 -2.16
N ASP A 211 30.16 7.43 -1.97
CA ASP A 211 31.30 8.05 -2.67
C ASP A 211 31.45 7.55 -4.12
N ASN A 212 30.71 6.50 -4.47
CA ASN A 212 30.76 5.84 -5.77
C ASN A 212 29.42 5.78 -6.49
N GLU A 213 28.32 6.24 -5.88
CA GLU A 213 26.95 6.27 -6.42
C GLU A 213 26.94 6.77 -7.87
N ARG A 214 27.51 7.95 -8.13
CA ARG A 214 27.57 8.52 -9.49
C ARG A 214 28.31 7.64 -10.50
N LYS A 215 29.37 6.95 -10.08
CA LYS A 215 30.12 6.05 -10.99
C LYS A 215 29.33 4.78 -11.28
N LEU A 216 28.56 4.30 -10.29
CA LEU A 216 27.70 3.12 -10.41
C LEU A 216 26.44 3.41 -11.24
N ASP A 217 25.82 4.57 -11.08
CA ASP A 217 24.73 5.05 -11.95
C ASP A 217 25.20 5.18 -13.41
N LEU A 218 26.36 5.78 -13.66
CA LEU A 218 26.94 5.84 -15.02
C LEU A 218 27.28 4.44 -15.57
N TYR A 219 27.68 3.50 -14.71
CA TYR A 219 27.91 2.11 -15.09
C TYR A 219 26.61 1.42 -15.54
N MET A 220 25.51 1.59 -14.79
CA MET A 220 24.21 1.03 -15.12
C MET A 220 23.62 1.64 -16.40
N ARG A 221 23.62 2.97 -16.52
CA ARG A 221 23.13 3.65 -17.74
C ARG A 221 23.98 3.33 -18.96
N GLY A 222 25.30 3.26 -18.78
CA GLY A 222 26.25 3.10 -19.88
C GLY A 222 26.35 1.68 -20.41
N LEU A 223 26.46 0.69 -19.53
CA LEU A 223 26.57 -0.72 -19.95
C LEU A 223 25.22 -1.41 -20.04
N TRP A 224 24.30 -1.16 -19.12
CA TRP A 224 23.05 -1.91 -19.02
C TRP A 224 21.84 -1.18 -19.59
N GLN A 225 21.98 0.11 -19.91
CA GLN A 225 20.87 0.99 -20.34
C GLN A 225 19.71 1.00 -19.33
N ASP A 226 20.03 0.78 -18.06
CA ASP A 226 19.07 0.69 -16.96
C ASP A 226 19.29 1.90 -16.03
N PRO A 227 18.42 2.92 -16.05
CA PRO A 227 18.58 4.14 -15.24
C PRO A 227 17.98 4.01 -13.84
N GLU A 228 17.73 2.79 -13.35
CA GLU A 228 17.06 2.52 -12.07
C GLU A 228 17.77 3.19 -10.87
N HIS A 229 16.96 3.59 -9.89
CA HIS A 229 17.49 4.22 -8.69
C HIS A 229 18.21 3.19 -7.78
N LEU A 230 19.40 3.56 -7.29
CA LEU A 230 20.19 2.73 -6.38
C LEU A 230 19.94 3.19 -4.94
N VAL A 231 19.50 2.27 -4.08
CA VAL A 231 19.14 2.59 -2.70
C VAL A 231 19.99 1.79 -1.71
N PRO A 232 20.78 2.45 -0.83
CA PRO A 232 21.65 1.74 0.10
C PRO A 232 20.89 1.22 1.33
N TYR A 233 21.32 0.06 1.84
CA TYR A 233 20.95 -0.49 3.15
C TYR A 233 22.21 -0.85 3.96
N SER A 234 22.08 -0.94 5.30
CA SER A 234 23.20 -1.30 6.17
C SER A 234 23.17 -2.78 6.56
N SER A 235 24.32 -3.46 6.45
CA SER A 235 24.49 -4.89 6.76
C SER A 235 24.62 -5.22 8.25
N GLY A 236 24.84 -4.21 9.11
CA GLY A 236 25.20 -4.42 10.51
C GLY A 236 24.06 -4.58 11.51
N TYR A 237 22.80 -4.53 11.07
CA TYR A 237 21.63 -4.38 11.96
C TYR A 237 20.69 -5.59 11.99
N ASP A 238 20.81 -6.54 11.07
CA ASP A 238 20.01 -7.76 11.10
C ASP A 238 20.76 -8.89 11.83
N GLU A 239 20.33 -9.19 13.06
CA GLU A 239 20.96 -10.21 13.91
C GLU A 239 20.67 -11.66 13.46
N LEU A 240 19.61 -11.88 12.66
CA LEU A 240 19.16 -13.23 12.26
C LEU A 240 19.54 -13.62 10.83
N ARG A 241 19.57 -12.67 9.88
CA ARG A 241 19.94 -12.93 8.48
C ARG A 241 20.52 -11.66 7.85
N LYS A 242 21.76 -11.70 7.37
CA LYS A 242 22.34 -10.56 6.65
C LYS A 242 21.49 -10.24 5.41
N PRO A 243 21.08 -8.98 5.20
CA PRO A 243 20.37 -8.58 4.00
C PRO A 243 21.26 -8.85 2.78
N MET A 244 20.67 -9.44 1.74
CA MET A 244 21.30 -9.64 0.43
C MET A 244 20.87 -8.52 -0.51
N PRO A 245 21.64 -8.22 -1.57
CA PRO A 245 21.16 -7.33 -2.62
C PRO A 245 19.83 -7.83 -3.18
N TYR A 246 18.95 -6.92 -3.59
CA TYR A 246 17.68 -7.25 -4.24
C TYR A 246 17.19 -6.05 -5.05
N TYR A 247 16.12 -6.22 -5.81
CA TYR A 247 15.43 -5.10 -6.42
C TYR A 247 13.92 -5.24 -6.27
N ASP A 248 13.25 -4.11 -6.22
CA ASP A 248 11.80 -4.00 -6.12
C ASP A 248 11.30 -2.82 -6.99
N ALA A 249 10.02 -2.49 -6.90
CA ALA A 249 9.41 -1.39 -7.65
C ALA A 249 9.98 0.00 -7.28
N TYR A 250 10.75 0.11 -6.20
CA TYR A 250 11.32 1.35 -5.68
C TYR A 250 12.83 1.47 -5.94
N GLY A 251 13.45 0.46 -6.57
CA GLY A 251 14.83 0.52 -7.04
C GLY A 251 15.68 -0.69 -6.68
N ILE A 252 16.98 -0.59 -6.97
CA ILE A 252 17.97 -1.63 -6.69
C ILE A 252 18.61 -1.38 -5.34
N ARG A 253 18.56 -2.37 -4.47
CA ARG A 253 18.97 -2.33 -3.07
C ARG A 253 20.36 -2.90 -2.94
N VAL A 254 21.30 -2.10 -2.46
CA VAL A 254 22.72 -2.48 -2.35
C VAL A 254 23.27 -2.16 -0.95
N PRO A 255 24.31 -2.87 -0.47
CA PRO A 255 24.98 -2.51 0.78
C PRO A 255 25.58 -1.12 0.75
N ASP A 256 25.61 -0.44 1.89
CA ASP A 256 26.24 0.87 2.07
C ASP A 256 27.76 0.83 2.04
N VAL A 257 28.34 -0.35 2.29
CA VAL A 257 29.77 -0.61 2.20
C VAL A 257 30.06 -1.99 1.63
N TYR A 258 31.14 -2.10 0.85
CA TYR A 258 31.76 -3.38 0.52
C TYR A 258 33.25 -3.38 0.84
N ASP A 259 33.70 -4.34 1.64
CA ASP A 259 35.13 -4.62 1.82
C ASP A 259 35.78 -5.20 0.57
N ASP A 260 37.10 -5.06 0.44
CA ASP A 260 37.86 -5.77 -0.59
C ASP A 260 37.81 -7.28 -0.31
N GLU A 261 37.55 -8.09 -1.34
CA GLU A 261 37.52 -9.56 -1.24
C GLU A 261 38.66 -10.13 -2.09
N GLY A 262 39.70 -10.65 -1.44
CA GLY A 262 40.93 -11.09 -2.12
C GLY A 262 41.57 -9.97 -2.95
N GLU A 263 41.64 -10.16 -4.27
CA GLU A 263 42.14 -9.14 -5.21
C GLU A 263 41.04 -8.19 -5.74
N VAL A 264 39.77 -8.45 -5.41
CA VAL A 264 38.63 -7.70 -5.93
C VAL A 264 38.34 -6.51 -5.02
N LYS A 265 38.53 -5.32 -5.58
CA LYS A 265 38.20 -4.06 -4.89
C LYS A 265 36.71 -3.91 -4.65
N GLY A 266 36.31 -3.29 -3.53
CA GLY A 266 34.91 -3.08 -3.16
C GLY A 266 34.07 -2.43 -4.27
N ILE A 267 34.63 -1.47 -5.03
CA ILE A 267 33.94 -0.88 -6.20
C ILE A 267 33.60 -1.91 -7.30
N ASN A 268 34.42 -2.95 -7.47
CA ASN A 268 34.16 -4.02 -8.41
C ASN A 268 33.17 -5.04 -7.84
N ARG A 269 33.05 -5.17 -6.52
CA ARG A 269 31.96 -5.95 -5.90
C ARG A 269 30.61 -5.31 -6.21
N TYR A 270 30.48 -3.98 -6.07
CA TYR A 270 29.28 -3.27 -6.52
C TYR A 270 28.97 -3.53 -7.99
N ARG A 271 29.99 -3.47 -8.87
CA ARG A 271 29.79 -3.77 -10.30
C ARG A 271 29.33 -5.21 -10.55
N ALA A 272 29.83 -6.18 -9.78
CA ALA A 272 29.39 -7.57 -9.88
C ALA A 272 27.91 -7.71 -9.50
N VAL A 273 27.50 -7.14 -8.36
CA VAL A 273 26.11 -7.13 -7.88
C VAL A 273 25.18 -6.48 -8.90
N LEU A 274 25.54 -5.29 -9.36
CA LEU A 274 24.73 -4.55 -10.32
C LEU A 274 24.65 -5.26 -11.68
N ALA A 275 25.75 -5.88 -12.13
CA ALA A 275 25.73 -6.72 -13.32
C ALA A 275 24.79 -7.92 -13.16
N HIS A 276 24.86 -8.62 -12.02
CA HIS A 276 24.00 -9.75 -11.70
C HIS A 276 22.51 -9.35 -11.72
N ILE A 277 22.14 -8.31 -10.97
CA ILE A 277 20.76 -7.80 -10.90
C ILE A 277 20.26 -7.31 -12.27
N ALA A 278 21.08 -6.55 -13.01
CA ALA A 278 20.72 -6.10 -14.36
C ALA A 278 20.52 -7.28 -15.33
N SER A 279 21.27 -8.36 -15.14
CA SER A 279 21.13 -9.59 -15.92
C SER A 279 19.80 -10.28 -15.64
N HIS A 280 19.41 -10.39 -14.37
CA HIS A 280 18.08 -10.90 -14.01
C HIS A 280 16.95 -10.05 -14.58
N ARG A 281 17.01 -8.72 -14.42
CA ARG A 281 16.01 -7.79 -14.97
C ARG A 281 15.85 -7.91 -16.49
N ARG A 282 16.91 -8.32 -17.19
CA ARG A 282 16.91 -8.46 -18.65
C ARG A 282 16.49 -9.85 -19.13
N TRP A 283 16.82 -10.90 -18.41
CA TRP A 283 16.72 -12.28 -18.91
C TRP A 283 15.88 -13.22 -18.07
N THR A 284 15.62 -12.92 -16.80
CA THR A 284 14.81 -13.76 -15.92
C THR A 284 13.33 -13.45 -16.09
N THR A 285 12.54 -14.50 -16.09
CA THR A 285 11.08 -14.45 -16.10
C THR A 285 10.57 -15.14 -14.85
N ALA A 286 9.56 -14.55 -14.20
CA ALA A 286 9.02 -15.13 -13.00
C ALA A 286 8.36 -16.50 -13.26
N ILE A 287 8.48 -17.42 -12.31
CA ILE A 287 7.92 -18.77 -12.33
C ILE A 287 7.25 -19.08 -11.00
N ILE A 288 6.28 -19.99 -11.04
CA ILE A 288 5.46 -20.36 -9.90
C ILE A 288 6.24 -21.24 -8.91
N ALA A 289 6.42 -20.77 -7.69
CA ALA A 289 7.22 -21.41 -6.66
C ALA A 289 6.58 -22.73 -6.18
N ASP A 290 5.26 -22.80 -6.09
CA ASP A 290 4.50 -23.92 -5.49
C ASP A 290 4.58 -25.23 -6.27
N ASN A 291 4.98 -25.15 -7.53
CA ASN A 291 5.33 -26.31 -8.35
C ASN A 291 6.63 -27.01 -7.90
N TYR A 292 7.39 -26.43 -6.97
CA TYR A 292 8.72 -26.88 -6.60
C TYR A 292 8.91 -27.00 -5.08
N SER A 293 9.51 -28.11 -4.64
CA SER A 293 9.95 -28.28 -3.25
C SER A 293 11.07 -27.29 -2.89
N PRO A 294 11.31 -26.99 -1.59
CA PRO A 294 12.35 -26.05 -1.18
C PRO A 294 13.75 -26.34 -1.74
N PHE A 295 14.14 -27.62 -1.83
CA PHE A 295 15.43 -28.01 -2.42
C PHE A 295 15.50 -27.84 -3.93
N GLN A 296 14.35 -27.96 -4.62
CA GLN A 296 14.27 -27.63 -6.04
C GLN A 296 14.35 -26.13 -6.22
N ARG A 297 13.62 -25.32 -5.44
CA ARG A 297 13.66 -23.85 -5.51
C ARG A 297 15.10 -23.31 -5.41
N VAL A 298 15.86 -23.74 -4.40
CA VAL A 298 17.29 -23.34 -4.25
C VAL A 298 18.16 -23.78 -5.43
N ALA A 299 17.90 -24.95 -6.02
CA ALA A 299 18.62 -25.38 -7.21
C ALA A 299 18.23 -24.57 -8.45
N ILE A 300 16.97 -24.19 -8.59
CA ILE A 300 16.47 -23.37 -9.70
C ILE A 300 17.09 -21.98 -9.63
N GLU A 301 17.09 -21.34 -8.45
CA GLU A 301 17.77 -20.05 -8.20
C GLU A 301 19.23 -20.12 -8.66
N ILE A 302 19.98 -21.11 -8.20
CA ILE A 302 21.42 -21.22 -8.52
C ILE A 302 21.67 -21.45 -10.02
N LEU A 303 20.81 -22.20 -10.70
CA LEU A 303 20.93 -22.44 -12.14
C LEU A 303 20.54 -21.21 -12.94
N GLU A 304 19.50 -20.49 -12.53
CA GLU A 304 19.07 -19.25 -13.16
C GLU A 304 20.11 -18.15 -12.97
N ASP A 305 20.66 -17.98 -11.77
CA ASP A 305 21.80 -17.11 -11.50
C ASP A 305 22.96 -17.43 -12.46
N SER A 306 23.31 -18.72 -12.58
CA SER A 306 24.40 -19.17 -13.44
C SER A 306 24.09 -18.88 -14.91
N ARG A 307 22.82 -18.95 -15.33
CA ARG A 307 22.38 -18.61 -16.69
C ARG A 307 22.54 -17.14 -16.99
N VAL A 308 22.02 -16.27 -16.13
CA VAL A 308 22.07 -14.83 -16.36
C VAL A 308 23.51 -14.32 -16.30
N GLU A 309 24.35 -14.86 -15.41
CA GLU A 309 25.78 -14.58 -15.36
C GLU A 309 26.52 -15.10 -16.61
N TYR A 310 26.17 -16.30 -17.10
CA TYR A 310 26.73 -16.83 -18.35
C TYR A 310 26.39 -15.93 -19.54
N LEU A 311 25.13 -15.48 -19.64
CA LEU A 311 24.68 -14.51 -20.65
C LEU A 311 25.40 -13.17 -20.52
N ALA A 312 25.55 -12.67 -19.29
CA ALA A 312 26.29 -11.45 -18.99
C ALA A 312 27.76 -11.55 -19.40
N MET A 313 28.43 -12.68 -19.13
CA MET A 313 29.80 -12.93 -19.56
C MET A 313 29.92 -13.09 -21.09
N ARG A 314 28.85 -13.51 -21.77
CA ARG A 314 28.81 -13.59 -23.24
C ARG A 314 28.70 -12.20 -23.87
N GLU A 315 27.84 -11.34 -23.32
CA GLU A 315 27.68 -9.96 -23.79
C GLU A 315 28.85 -9.06 -23.37
N TYR A 316 29.34 -9.23 -22.14
CA TYR A 316 30.43 -8.48 -21.53
C TYR A 316 31.55 -9.41 -21.03
N PRO A 317 32.49 -9.85 -21.90
CA PRO A 317 33.54 -10.80 -21.54
C PRO A 317 34.41 -10.42 -20.35
N GLY A 318 34.53 -9.12 -20.05
CA GLY A 318 35.26 -8.61 -18.89
C GLY A 318 34.67 -9.04 -17.55
N LEU A 319 33.38 -9.35 -17.48
CA LEU A 319 32.71 -9.81 -16.25
C LEU A 319 33.19 -11.20 -15.80
N ARG A 320 33.69 -12.03 -16.73
CA ARG A 320 34.16 -13.39 -16.41
C ARG A 320 35.25 -13.38 -15.34
N LYS A 321 36.25 -12.51 -15.47
CA LYS A 321 37.32 -12.40 -14.46
C LYS A 321 36.76 -11.99 -13.10
N LEU A 322 35.76 -11.11 -13.09
CA LEU A 322 35.18 -10.56 -11.88
C LEU A 322 34.31 -11.59 -11.14
N PHE A 323 33.33 -12.19 -11.83
CA PHE A 323 32.48 -13.24 -11.25
C PHE A 323 33.30 -14.44 -10.78
N LEU A 324 34.26 -14.93 -11.57
CA LEU A 324 35.09 -16.06 -11.15
C LEU A 324 36.04 -15.76 -9.98
N ALA A 325 36.41 -14.49 -9.78
CA ALA A 325 37.23 -14.10 -8.64
C ALA A 325 36.42 -14.02 -7.33
N LEU A 326 35.13 -13.68 -7.42
CA LEU A 326 34.22 -13.60 -6.26
C LEU A 326 33.47 -14.91 -5.99
N HIS A 327 33.23 -15.71 -7.03
CA HIS A 327 32.54 -16.99 -6.88
C HIS A 327 33.45 -17.99 -6.14
N PRO A 328 32.98 -18.61 -5.06
CA PRO A 328 33.77 -19.57 -4.29
C PRO A 328 34.19 -20.78 -5.14
N VAL A 329 35.26 -21.46 -4.69
CA VAL A 329 35.80 -22.67 -5.31
C VAL A 329 35.69 -23.85 -4.32
N PRO A 330 34.47 -24.36 -4.07
CA PRO A 330 34.29 -25.49 -3.16
C PRO A 330 35.04 -26.71 -3.66
N LYS A 331 35.75 -27.42 -2.78
CA LYS A 331 36.50 -28.63 -3.15
C LYS A 331 35.59 -29.85 -3.10
N GLU A 332 35.65 -30.65 -4.15
CA GLU A 332 34.90 -31.91 -4.23
C GLU A 332 35.27 -32.85 -3.08
N GLY A 333 34.26 -33.22 -2.27
CA GLY A 333 34.41 -34.17 -1.16
C GLY A 333 34.67 -33.53 0.21
N ASP A 334 34.78 -32.21 0.32
CA ASP A 334 34.98 -31.53 1.61
C ASP A 334 33.74 -31.62 2.52
N CYS A 335 32.54 -31.67 1.94
CA CYS A 335 31.32 -31.91 2.69
C CYS A 335 31.10 -33.40 2.94
N LYS A 336 31.02 -33.80 4.21
CA LYS A 336 30.80 -35.19 4.62
C LYS A 336 29.32 -35.54 4.63
N GLN A 337 28.91 -36.31 3.63
CA GLN A 337 27.51 -36.56 3.37
C GLN A 337 26.80 -37.41 4.44
N GLU A 338 27.53 -38.12 5.29
CA GLU A 338 26.97 -38.90 6.41
C GLU A 338 26.73 -38.06 7.67
N GLU A 339 27.40 -36.90 7.79
CA GLU A 339 27.39 -36.07 9.00
C GLU A 339 26.61 -34.76 8.81
N GLU A 340 26.50 -34.26 7.59
CA GLU A 340 26.03 -32.91 7.27
C GLU A 340 25.18 -32.85 5.99
N SER A 341 24.31 -31.84 5.88
CA SER A 341 23.59 -31.51 4.65
C SER A 341 24.53 -30.84 3.65
N CYS A 342 24.78 -31.53 2.53
CA CYS A 342 25.74 -31.11 1.50
C CYS A 342 25.09 -30.43 0.29
N ILE A 343 23.79 -30.15 0.33
CA ILE A 343 23.08 -29.62 -0.84
C ILE A 343 23.64 -28.27 -1.31
N ARG A 344 23.91 -27.32 -0.39
CA ARG A 344 24.53 -26.03 -0.73
C ARG A 344 25.88 -26.20 -1.40
N HIS A 345 26.72 -27.09 -0.85
CA HIS A 345 28.04 -27.39 -1.39
C HIS A 345 27.94 -27.94 -2.82
N ARG A 346 27.07 -28.93 -3.07
CA ARG A 346 26.87 -29.51 -4.40
C ARG A 346 26.35 -28.50 -5.41
N LEU A 347 25.37 -27.67 -5.04
CA LEU A 347 24.83 -26.65 -5.95
C LEU A 347 25.85 -25.55 -6.23
N THR A 348 26.67 -25.15 -5.24
CA THR A 348 27.75 -24.19 -5.47
C THR A 348 28.83 -24.75 -6.39
N MET A 349 29.19 -26.04 -6.26
CA MET A 349 30.09 -26.71 -7.21
C MET A 349 29.51 -26.70 -8.62
N LEU A 350 28.21 -27.00 -8.78
CA LEU A 350 27.55 -26.97 -10.09
C LEU A 350 27.60 -25.57 -10.69
N SER A 351 27.24 -24.54 -9.93
CA SER A 351 27.32 -23.15 -10.37
C SER A 351 28.75 -22.76 -10.79
N ARG A 352 29.75 -23.12 -9.98
CA ARG A 352 31.16 -22.88 -10.32
C ARG A 352 31.55 -23.56 -11.63
N ALA A 353 31.14 -24.81 -11.84
CA ALA A 353 31.49 -25.58 -13.02
C ALA A 353 30.82 -25.05 -14.30
N ILE A 354 29.61 -24.49 -14.20
CA ILE A 354 28.93 -23.82 -15.33
C ILE A 354 29.72 -22.57 -15.78
N LEU A 355 30.24 -21.80 -14.83
CA LEU A 355 30.91 -20.53 -15.13
C LEU A 355 32.39 -20.71 -15.51
N ASP A 356 33.05 -21.74 -14.96
CA ASP A 356 34.49 -22.00 -15.09
C ASP A 356 34.79 -23.37 -15.71
N SER A 357 35.22 -23.39 -16.98
CA SER A 357 35.62 -24.62 -17.66
C SER A 357 36.86 -25.30 -17.04
N ALA A 358 37.61 -24.61 -16.17
CA ALA A 358 38.81 -25.13 -15.49
C ALA A 358 38.54 -25.61 -14.06
N HIS A 359 37.27 -25.87 -13.70
CA HIS A 359 36.83 -26.22 -12.34
C HIS A 359 37.46 -27.51 -11.75
N GLY A 360 37.82 -28.50 -12.58
CA GLY A 360 38.56 -29.70 -12.15
C GLY A 360 37.77 -30.78 -11.40
N TYR A 361 36.45 -30.66 -11.31
CA TYR A 361 35.55 -31.65 -10.67
C TYR A 361 35.39 -32.92 -11.52
N LYS A 362 35.15 -34.04 -10.85
CA LYS A 362 35.03 -35.39 -11.45
C LYS A 362 33.67 -36.04 -11.27
N ASN A 363 32.79 -35.47 -10.44
CA ASN A 363 31.45 -35.98 -10.23
C ASN A 363 30.65 -36.04 -11.56
N GLN A 364 30.24 -37.24 -11.96
CA GLN A 364 29.58 -37.45 -13.25
C GLN A 364 28.21 -36.76 -13.33
N ASP A 365 27.39 -36.83 -12.27
CA ASP A 365 26.06 -36.19 -12.27
C ASP A 365 26.18 -34.67 -12.46
N LEU A 366 27.21 -34.05 -11.88
CA LEU A 366 27.53 -32.63 -12.07
C LEU A 366 27.97 -32.36 -13.51
N LEU A 367 28.91 -33.13 -14.04
CA LEU A 367 29.43 -32.95 -15.40
C LEU A 367 28.32 -33.10 -16.46
N ASP A 368 27.45 -34.09 -16.31
CA ASP A 368 26.30 -34.31 -17.20
C ASP A 368 25.33 -33.11 -17.18
N CYS A 369 25.14 -32.50 -16.01
CA CYS A 369 24.30 -31.32 -15.85
C CYS A 369 24.94 -30.08 -16.51
N VAL A 370 26.24 -29.87 -16.32
CA VAL A 370 27.00 -28.78 -16.96
C VAL A 370 26.97 -28.92 -18.49
N GLU A 371 27.15 -30.13 -19.01
CA GLU A 371 27.04 -30.39 -20.45
C GLU A 371 25.63 -30.06 -20.96
N SER A 372 24.60 -30.54 -20.25
CA SER A 372 23.19 -30.25 -20.60
C SER A 372 22.90 -28.75 -20.57
N PHE A 373 23.41 -28.02 -19.58
CA PHE A 373 23.31 -26.57 -19.50
C PHE A 373 23.92 -25.91 -20.74
N HIS A 374 25.16 -26.25 -21.11
CA HIS A 374 25.82 -25.65 -22.26
C HIS A 374 25.18 -26.03 -23.60
N GLN A 375 24.57 -27.21 -23.71
CA GLN A 375 23.76 -27.59 -24.87
C GLN A 375 22.49 -26.73 -24.95
N LEU A 376 21.80 -26.50 -23.83
CA LEU A 376 20.66 -25.60 -23.77
C LEU A 376 21.06 -24.18 -24.18
N MET A 377 22.20 -23.65 -23.70
CA MET A 377 22.65 -22.30 -24.05
C MET A 377 23.01 -22.10 -25.54
N GLN A 378 23.04 -23.16 -26.34
CA GLN A 378 23.20 -23.09 -27.80
C GLN A 378 21.86 -22.99 -28.54
N SER A 379 20.73 -23.23 -27.88
CA SER A 379 19.40 -23.02 -28.45
C SER A 379 18.98 -21.54 -28.39
N GLU A 380 18.05 -21.13 -29.26
CA GLU A 380 17.56 -19.75 -29.29
C GLU A 380 16.55 -19.44 -28.16
N ASP A 381 15.90 -20.47 -27.60
CA ASP A 381 14.80 -20.36 -26.63
C ASP A 381 15.19 -20.78 -25.20
N THR A 382 16.38 -20.38 -24.70
CA THR A 382 16.77 -20.73 -23.31
C THR A 382 16.22 -19.72 -22.28
N GLY A 383 15.09 -20.04 -21.66
CA GLY A 383 14.45 -19.25 -20.61
C GLY A 383 14.62 -19.82 -19.19
N THR A 384 13.93 -19.18 -18.23
CA THR A 384 13.92 -19.58 -16.81
C THR A 384 13.27 -20.96 -16.61
N ALA A 385 12.26 -21.30 -17.43
CA ALA A 385 11.55 -22.58 -17.34
C ALA A 385 12.47 -23.77 -17.69
N GLU A 386 13.34 -23.63 -18.69
CA GLU A 386 14.32 -24.64 -19.08
C GLU A 386 15.36 -24.85 -17.97
N MET A 387 15.81 -23.76 -17.32
CA MET A 387 16.68 -23.84 -16.14
C MET A 387 15.98 -24.54 -14.99
N ALA A 388 14.69 -24.28 -14.80
CA ALA A 388 13.92 -24.95 -13.76
C ALA A 388 13.83 -26.46 -14.01
N GLY A 389 13.58 -26.88 -15.25
CA GLY A 389 13.57 -28.30 -15.64
C GLY A 389 14.93 -28.98 -15.46
N LEU A 390 16.02 -28.30 -15.81
CA LEU A 390 17.39 -28.81 -15.61
C LEU A 390 17.72 -28.96 -14.12
N ALA A 391 17.39 -27.95 -13.30
CA ALA A 391 17.60 -27.97 -11.86
C ALA A 391 16.81 -29.10 -11.18
N VAL A 392 15.54 -29.28 -11.54
CA VAL A 392 14.71 -30.39 -11.04
C VAL A 392 15.34 -31.74 -11.40
N SER A 393 15.81 -31.90 -12.63
CA SER A 393 16.49 -33.13 -13.09
C SER A 393 17.78 -33.40 -12.32
N TYR A 394 18.55 -32.36 -12.03
CA TYR A 394 19.79 -32.48 -11.24
C TYR A 394 19.52 -32.85 -9.78
N VAL A 395 18.55 -32.19 -9.13
CA VAL A 395 18.15 -32.49 -7.75
C VAL A 395 17.61 -33.92 -7.65
N ALA A 396 16.81 -34.38 -8.61
CA ALA A 396 16.27 -35.74 -8.62
C ALA A 396 17.36 -36.82 -8.62
N ARG A 397 18.50 -36.58 -9.30
CA ARG A 397 19.64 -37.51 -9.35
C ARG A 397 20.54 -37.43 -8.11
N THR A 398 20.73 -36.22 -7.58
CA THR A 398 21.78 -35.95 -6.58
C THR A 398 21.29 -35.83 -5.14
N ARG A 399 19.98 -35.59 -4.92
CA ARG A 399 19.41 -35.46 -3.58
C ARG A 399 19.57 -36.76 -2.79
N ARG A 400 20.02 -36.64 -1.53
CA ARG A 400 20.15 -37.73 -0.58
C ARG A 400 19.36 -37.45 0.69
N GLN A 401 19.14 -38.50 1.49
CA GLN A 401 18.43 -38.38 2.76
C GLN A 401 19.13 -37.43 3.75
N SER A 402 20.46 -37.41 3.74
CA SER A 402 21.26 -36.54 4.61
C SER A 402 21.12 -35.05 4.32
N ASP A 403 20.55 -34.65 3.17
CA ASP A 403 20.28 -33.25 2.89
C ASP A 403 19.20 -32.65 3.83
N GLN A 404 18.44 -33.50 4.54
CA GLN A 404 17.45 -33.11 5.55
C GLN A 404 18.06 -32.85 6.94
N LEU A 405 19.38 -33.10 7.12
CA LEU A 405 20.05 -32.86 8.40
C LEU A 405 20.07 -31.36 8.74
N ALA A 406 19.81 -31.03 10.01
CA ALA A 406 19.86 -29.64 10.50
C ALA A 406 21.27 -29.04 10.44
N LYS A 407 22.31 -29.89 10.51
CA LYS A 407 23.71 -29.46 10.39
C LYS A 407 24.06 -29.28 8.91
N MET A 408 24.07 -28.03 8.45
CA MET A 408 24.37 -27.67 7.06
C MET A 408 25.84 -27.25 6.89
N TYR A 409 26.45 -27.66 5.77
CA TYR A 409 27.82 -27.28 5.43
C TYR A 409 27.86 -25.92 4.71
N PHE A 410 28.62 -24.97 5.25
CA PHE A 410 28.67 -23.58 4.76
C PHE A 410 29.98 -23.16 4.10
N THR A 411 31.09 -23.85 4.39
CA THR A 411 32.44 -23.47 3.91
C THR A 411 32.48 -23.41 2.38
N ASP A 412 32.92 -22.29 1.83
CA ASP A 412 33.03 -22.05 0.38
C ASP A 412 31.70 -22.26 -0.39
N THR A 413 30.56 -21.93 0.23
CA THR A 413 29.21 -22.07 -0.39
C THR A 413 28.41 -20.76 -0.53
N VAL A 414 29.02 -19.62 -0.23
CA VAL A 414 28.35 -18.32 -0.27
C VAL A 414 28.85 -17.55 -1.50
N VAL A 415 27.91 -17.16 -2.36
CA VAL A 415 28.17 -16.26 -3.50
C VAL A 415 27.59 -14.90 -3.11
N ASP A 416 28.46 -13.99 -2.69
CA ASP A 416 28.09 -12.79 -1.94
C ASP A 416 27.61 -11.61 -2.80
N TYR A 417 27.85 -11.68 -4.12
CA TYR A 417 27.44 -10.65 -5.08
C TYR A 417 26.07 -10.93 -5.70
N ARG A 418 25.47 -12.09 -5.45
CA ARG A 418 24.14 -12.45 -5.96
C ARG A 418 23.04 -11.84 -5.11
N ASP A 419 21.88 -11.64 -5.74
CA ASP A 419 20.68 -11.18 -5.07
C ASP A 419 19.92 -12.32 -4.37
N ASP A 420 18.76 -12.03 -3.81
CA ASP A 420 17.92 -13.01 -3.11
C ASP A 420 16.89 -13.71 -3.99
N ASN A 421 16.95 -13.50 -5.31
CA ASN A 421 16.06 -14.10 -6.30
C ASN A 421 14.56 -13.89 -6.06
N ARG A 422 14.14 -12.93 -5.21
CA ARG A 422 12.73 -12.71 -4.88
C ARG A 422 11.86 -12.40 -6.10
N HIS A 423 12.45 -11.78 -7.12
CA HIS A 423 11.77 -11.41 -8.37
C HIS A 423 11.46 -12.60 -9.27
N MET A 424 12.13 -13.73 -9.08
CA MET A 424 11.94 -14.93 -9.90
C MET A 424 10.68 -15.70 -9.47
N TRP A 425 10.19 -15.51 -8.25
CA TRP A 425 9.14 -16.33 -7.67
C TRP A 425 7.79 -15.63 -7.66
N ILE A 426 6.79 -16.32 -8.19
CA ILE A 426 5.37 -16.07 -7.93
C ILE A 426 4.94 -17.15 -6.95
N PHE A 427 4.39 -16.76 -5.80
CA PHE A 427 3.82 -17.71 -4.85
C PHE A 427 2.32 -17.78 -5.10
N ILE A 428 1.83 -19.00 -5.29
CA ILE A 428 0.42 -19.32 -5.35
C ILE A 428 -0.11 -19.20 -3.92
N GLU A 429 -0.86 -18.13 -3.64
CA GLU A 429 -1.57 -18.00 -2.37
C GLU A 429 -2.81 -18.92 -2.35
N GLU A 430 -3.41 -19.20 -1.18
CA GLU A 430 -4.61 -20.04 -1.09
C GLU A 430 -5.77 -19.41 -1.88
N GLY A 431 -5.91 -19.82 -3.15
CA GLY A 431 -6.79 -19.24 -4.16
C GLY A 431 -6.20 -19.23 -5.57
N ASP A 432 -4.88 -19.31 -5.71
CA ASP A 432 -4.19 -19.19 -7.01
C ASP A 432 -4.20 -20.51 -7.81
N GLU A 433 -4.44 -21.68 -7.19
CA GLU A 433 -4.67 -22.94 -7.93
C GLU A 433 -5.97 -22.90 -8.75
N GLU A 434 -6.96 -22.12 -8.32
CA GLU A 434 -8.20 -21.89 -9.09
C GLU A 434 -7.94 -20.96 -10.29
N GLU A 435 -7.11 -19.92 -10.15
CA GLU A 435 -6.65 -19.06 -11.25
C GLU A 435 -5.76 -19.81 -12.26
N MET A 436 -4.89 -20.73 -11.81
CA MET A 436 -4.00 -21.49 -12.69
C MET A 436 -4.74 -22.56 -13.53
N PHE A 437 -5.87 -23.07 -13.02
CA PHE A 437 -6.80 -23.91 -13.80
C PHE A 437 -7.60 -23.08 -14.83
N GLU A 438 -7.89 -21.81 -14.54
CA GLU A 438 -8.47 -20.88 -15.52
C GLU A 438 -7.49 -20.51 -16.63
N GLU A 439 -6.20 -20.29 -16.33
CA GLU A 439 -5.19 -19.94 -17.35
C GLU A 439 -4.95 -21.04 -18.38
N LYS A 440 -4.94 -22.32 -17.98
CA LYS A 440 -4.86 -23.44 -18.94
C LYS A 440 -6.14 -23.62 -19.76
N ARG A 441 -7.28 -23.15 -19.25
CA ARG A 441 -8.57 -23.16 -19.95
C ARG A 441 -8.71 -21.98 -20.92
N LYS A 442 -7.98 -20.89 -20.70
CA LYS A 442 -7.87 -19.70 -21.59
C LYS A 442 -7.12 -19.95 -22.92
N LEU A 443 -6.57 -21.14 -23.16
CA LEU A 443 -5.95 -21.50 -24.46
C LEU A 443 -6.94 -22.06 -25.49
N GLU A 444 -8.19 -22.33 -25.12
CA GLU A 444 -9.27 -22.47 -26.10
C GLU A 444 -10.04 -21.14 -26.18
N PRO A 445 -10.24 -20.56 -27.37
CA PRO A 445 -10.91 -19.28 -27.49
C PRO A 445 -12.41 -19.49 -27.25
N GLU A 446 -12.86 -19.38 -26.01
CA GLU A 446 -14.26 -19.14 -25.70
C GLU A 446 -14.51 -17.63 -25.62
N GLU A 447 -15.21 -17.16 -26.65
CA GLU A 447 -15.77 -15.83 -26.77
C GLU A 447 -16.62 -15.53 -25.53
N HIS A 448 -16.20 -14.55 -24.72
CA HIS A 448 -16.98 -13.51 -24.01
C HIS A 448 -16.22 -13.07 -22.75
N GLU A 449 -15.09 -12.36 -22.91
CA GLU A 449 -14.60 -11.48 -21.83
C GLU A 449 -15.49 -10.22 -21.79
N PRO A 450 -16.23 -9.94 -20.70
CA PRO A 450 -16.73 -8.60 -20.48
C PRO A 450 -15.54 -7.69 -20.17
N LYS A 451 -15.39 -6.62 -20.96
CA LYS A 451 -14.42 -5.54 -20.74
C LYS A 451 -14.67 -4.86 -19.39
N GLY A 452 -14.07 -5.38 -18.32
CA GLY A 452 -14.16 -4.84 -16.97
C GLY A 452 -12.91 -4.06 -16.56
N LEU A 453 -13.08 -3.18 -15.58
CA LEU A 453 -11.97 -2.65 -14.79
C LEU A 453 -11.30 -3.79 -14.01
N PRO A 454 -10.02 -3.65 -13.60
CA PRO A 454 -9.39 -4.65 -12.74
C PRO A 454 -10.22 -4.90 -11.48
N PRO A 455 -10.23 -6.13 -10.94
CA PRO A 455 -10.99 -6.45 -9.75
C PRO A 455 -10.53 -5.59 -8.57
N ARG A 456 -11.48 -5.23 -7.70
CA ARG A 456 -11.18 -4.62 -6.41
C ARG A 456 -11.21 -5.67 -5.34
N HIS A 457 -10.18 -5.68 -4.51
CA HIS A 457 -10.09 -6.62 -3.41
C HIS A 457 -10.72 -6.05 -2.14
N TYR A 458 -11.52 -6.87 -1.45
CA TYR A 458 -12.14 -6.55 -0.18
C TYR A 458 -11.73 -7.55 0.89
N PRO A 459 -11.47 -7.09 2.13
CA PRO A 459 -11.22 -8.00 3.23
C PRO A 459 -12.50 -8.73 3.63
N GLU A 460 -12.34 -9.97 4.09
CA GLU A 460 -13.40 -10.78 4.68
C GLU A 460 -13.11 -11.06 6.16
N TRP A 461 -14.10 -10.88 7.01
CA TRP A 461 -13.99 -11.10 8.44
C TRP A 461 -14.13 -12.59 8.78
N ASP A 462 -13.09 -13.15 9.39
CA ASP A 462 -13.13 -14.51 9.92
C ASP A 462 -13.49 -14.47 11.41
N TYR A 463 -14.71 -14.91 11.74
CA TYR A 463 -15.19 -14.90 13.12
C TYR A 463 -14.49 -15.91 14.04
N LYS A 464 -13.89 -16.97 13.49
CA LYS A 464 -13.18 -18.00 14.28
C LYS A 464 -11.84 -17.47 14.78
N THR A 465 -11.11 -16.80 13.90
CA THR A 465 -9.80 -16.20 14.21
C THR A 465 -9.91 -14.77 14.75
N LYS A 466 -11.08 -14.13 14.59
CA LYS A 466 -11.35 -12.72 14.94
C LYS A 466 -10.38 -11.75 14.27
N THR A 467 -10.04 -12.04 13.02
CA THR A 467 -9.13 -11.24 12.19
C THR A 467 -9.71 -11.09 10.79
N TYR A 468 -9.33 -10.03 10.09
CA TYR A 468 -9.63 -9.91 8.67
C TYR A 468 -8.65 -10.74 7.84
N ARG A 469 -9.18 -11.41 6.82
CA ARG A 469 -8.39 -11.94 5.71
C ARG A 469 -8.23 -10.79 4.71
N PRO A 470 -7.02 -10.20 4.60
CA PRO A 470 -6.79 -9.07 3.70
C PRO A 470 -6.96 -9.52 2.25
N ASP A 471 -7.49 -8.64 1.40
CA ASP A 471 -7.63 -8.82 -0.05
C ASP A 471 -8.28 -10.15 -0.51
N TRP A 472 -9.14 -10.71 0.35
CA TRP A 472 -9.68 -12.07 0.23
C TRP A 472 -10.77 -12.23 -0.84
N VAL A 473 -11.58 -11.19 -1.04
CA VAL A 473 -12.70 -11.22 -1.98
C VAL A 473 -12.38 -10.34 -3.20
N SER A 474 -12.41 -10.95 -4.38
CA SER A 474 -12.20 -10.27 -5.65
C SER A 474 -13.54 -9.83 -6.24
N LEU A 475 -13.77 -8.51 -6.27
CA LEU A 475 -15.00 -7.92 -6.75
C LEU A 475 -14.80 -7.27 -8.12
N TYR A 476 -15.55 -7.72 -9.12
CA TYR A 476 -15.54 -7.19 -10.48
C TYR A 476 -16.69 -6.21 -10.68
N GLU A 477 -16.34 -4.95 -10.93
CA GLU A 477 -17.33 -3.92 -11.25
C GLU A 477 -17.59 -3.84 -12.76
N SER A 478 -18.86 -3.84 -13.14
CA SER A 478 -19.28 -3.69 -14.53
C SER A 478 -20.56 -2.87 -14.65
N LEU A 479 -20.79 -2.31 -15.82
CA LEU A 479 -22.08 -1.70 -16.14
C LEU A 479 -23.03 -2.79 -16.63
N HIS A 480 -24.24 -2.84 -16.07
CA HIS A 480 -25.23 -3.83 -16.51
C HIS A 480 -25.60 -3.58 -17.99
N PRO A 481 -25.68 -4.61 -18.85
CA PRO A 481 -26.10 -4.45 -20.24
C PRO A 481 -27.51 -3.87 -20.32
N ALA A 482 -27.77 -3.06 -21.37
CA ALA A 482 -29.06 -2.44 -21.60
C ALA A 482 -30.02 -3.41 -22.33
N GLY A 483 -31.22 -3.57 -21.79
CA GLY A 483 -32.35 -4.26 -22.41
C GLY A 483 -33.47 -3.31 -22.86
N ASP A 484 -34.69 -3.84 -22.98
CA ASP A 484 -35.86 -3.10 -23.46
C ASP A 484 -36.53 -2.28 -22.35
N ALA A 485 -36.32 -0.95 -22.38
CA ALA A 485 -36.91 0.00 -21.44
C ALA A 485 -38.45 -0.01 -21.43
N LEU A 486 -39.09 -0.40 -22.54
CA LEU A 486 -40.55 -0.46 -22.65
C LEU A 486 -41.16 -1.49 -21.70
N LYS A 487 -40.37 -2.47 -21.22
CA LYS A 487 -40.80 -3.39 -20.18
C LYS A 487 -41.06 -2.65 -18.87
N ILE A 488 -40.13 -1.81 -18.42
CA ILE A 488 -40.30 -1.03 -17.18
C ILE A 488 -41.43 -0.02 -17.30
N ASP A 489 -41.59 0.64 -18.45
CA ASP A 489 -42.69 1.60 -18.65
C ASP A 489 -44.06 0.91 -18.56
N LYS A 490 -44.21 -0.29 -19.13
CA LYS A 490 -45.44 -1.10 -19.00
C LYS A 490 -45.70 -1.51 -17.54
N LEU A 491 -44.66 -1.79 -16.76
CA LEU A 491 -44.76 -2.13 -15.34
C LEU A 491 -45.19 -0.92 -14.49
N LEU A 492 -44.61 0.27 -14.75
CA LEU A 492 -45.04 1.51 -14.10
C LEU A 492 -46.50 1.85 -14.45
N ASP A 493 -46.92 1.59 -15.70
CA ASP A 493 -48.30 1.76 -16.14
C ASP A 493 -49.29 0.79 -15.47
N LYS A 494 -48.89 -0.48 -15.28
CA LYS A 494 -49.67 -1.48 -14.52
C LYS A 494 -49.96 -1.00 -13.10
N HIS A 495 -49.01 -0.30 -12.48
CA HIS A 495 -49.10 0.22 -11.11
C HIS A 495 -49.40 1.73 -11.02
N ARG A 496 -49.93 2.33 -12.09
CA ARG A 496 -50.18 3.79 -12.17
C ARG A 496 -51.01 4.34 -11.00
N ALA A 497 -51.97 3.55 -10.48
CA ALA A 497 -52.77 3.94 -9.32
C ALA A 497 -51.95 4.02 -8.02
N LEU A 498 -50.99 3.11 -7.84
CA LEU A 498 -50.05 3.12 -6.71
C LEU A 498 -49.01 4.23 -6.85
N ALA A 499 -48.44 4.40 -8.05
CA ALA A 499 -47.50 5.49 -8.34
C ALA A 499 -48.13 6.86 -8.02
N LYS A 500 -49.37 7.10 -8.46
CA LYS A 500 -50.11 8.34 -8.15
C LYS A 500 -50.39 8.54 -6.66
N ARG A 501 -50.62 7.45 -5.91
CA ARG A 501 -50.83 7.51 -4.45
C ARG A 501 -49.53 7.82 -3.71
N LEU A 502 -48.42 7.26 -4.19
CA LEU A 502 -47.08 7.57 -3.69
C LEU A 502 -46.71 9.01 -3.98
N GLU A 503 -46.96 9.50 -5.20
CA GLU A 503 -46.79 10.91 -5.58
C GLU A 503 -47.46 11.85 -4.57
N GLN A 504 -48.72 11.60 -4.24
CA GLN A 504 -49.47 12.41 -3.26
C GLN A 504 -48.90 12.34 -1.83
N MET A 505 -48.38 11.18 -1.41
CA MET A 505 -47.71 11.05 -0.11
C MET A 505 -46.36 11.78 -0.08
N LEU A 506 -45.61 11.71 -1.18
CA LEU A 506 -44.28 12.31 -1.31
C LEU A 506 -44.36 13.82 -1.52
N GLU A 507 -45.40 14.34 -2.18
CA GLU A 507 -45.69 15.78 -2.25
C GLU A 507 -45.95 16.41 -0.89
N MET A 508 -46.55 15.67 0.07
CA MET A 508 -46.70 16.13 1.46
C MET A 508 -45.38 16.12 2.24
N LEU A 509 -44.37 15.38 1.78
CA LEU A 509 -43.02 15.29 2.36
C LEU A 509 -42.00 16.23 1.67
N LYS A 510 -42.37 16.89 0.57
CA LYS A 510 -41.51 17.90 -0.08
C LYS A 510 -41.35 19.11 0.86
N PRO A 511 -40.11 19.53 1.18
CA PRO A 511 -39.88 20.66 2.09
C PRO A 511 -40.48 21.95 1.53
N GLN A 512 -41.37 22.58 2.29
CA GLN A 512 -42.15 23.74 1.85
C GLN A 512 -41.46 25.10 2.08
N GLN A 513 -40.21 25.18 2.50
CA GLN A 513 -39.57 26.47 2.80
C GLN A 513 -38.17 26.60 2.18
N TYR A 514 -38.07 27.49 1.19
CA TYR A 514 -36.81 28.09 0.78
C TYR A 514 -36.47 29.20 1.78
N VAL A 515 -35.38 29.05 2.53
CA VAL A 515 -34.86 30.12 3.37
C VAL A 515 -33.97 31.01 2.51
N ARG A 516 -34.40 32.27 2.29
CA ARG A 516 -33.67 33.28 1.52
C ARG A 516 -32.52 33.82 2.38
N ILE A 517 -31.27 33.54 2.01
CA ILE A 517 -30.07 34.04 2.66
C ILE A 517 -29.60 35.29 1.91
N ARG A 518 -29.84 36.46 2.51
CA ARG A 518 -29.47 37.79 1.96
C ARG A 518 -28.06 38.18 2.41
N TYR A 519 -27.50 39.24 1.81
CA TYR A 519 -26.18 39.80 2.14
C TYR A 519 -25.03 38.81 1.89
N GLN A 520 -24.94 38.28 0.68
CA GLN A 520 -23.80 37.46 0.26
C GLN A 520 -22.98 38.18 -0.81
N GLU A 521 -21.65 38.05 -0.75
CA GLU A 521 -20.76 38.56 -1.81
C GLU A 521 -20.94 37.78 -3.11
N GLU A 522 -21.18 36.48 -2.99
CA GLU A 522 -21.52 35.58 -4.09
C GLU A 522 -22.81 34.83 -3.76
N GLY A 523 -23.72 34.76 -4.73
CA GLY A 523 -25.02 34.12 -4.55
C GLY A 523 -25.63 33.75 -5.90
N SER A 524 -26.64 32.90 -5.86
CA SER A 524 -27.33 32.42 -7.06
C SER A 524 -28.14 33.52 -7.76
N ASP A 525 -28.55 34.55 -7.02
CA ASP A 525 -29.34 35.66 -7.56
C ASP A 525 -28.93 37.00 -6.93
N LEU A 526 -29.23 38.10 -7.62
CA LEU A 526 -28.90 39.45 -7.16
C LEU A 526 -29.99 39.97 -6.21
N ASP A 527 -29.61 40.40 -5.02
CA ASP A 527 -30.52 41.08 -4.12
C ASP A 527 -30.70 42.55 -4.55
N LEU A 528 -31.70 42.81 -5.38
CA LEU A 528 -31.96 44.13 -5.97
C LEU A 528 -32.04 45.26 -4.94
N ASP A 529 -32.59 45.03 -3.74
CA ASP A 529 -32.71 46.09 -2.73
C ASP A 529 -31.34 46.48 -2.16
N VAL A 530 -30.48 45.48 -1.91
CA VAL A 530 -29.13 45.67 -1.38
C VAL A 530 -28.21 46.20 -2.48
N ALA A 531 -28.34 45.70 -3.71
CA ALA A 531 -27.60 46.19 -4.88
C ALA A 531 -27.91 47.66 -5.20
N ILE A 532 -29.18 48.06 -5.13
CA ILE A 532 -29.58 49.47 -5.34
C ILE A 532 -29.01 50.35 -4.22
N SER A 533 -29.10 49.91 -2.96
CA SER A 533 -28.55 50.66 -1.83
C SER A 533 -27.03 50.80 -1.93
N SER A 534 -26.34 49.71 -2.25
CA SER A 534 -24.89 49.67 -2.46
C SER A 534 -24.46 50.56 -3.64
N LEU A 535 -25.25 50.60 -4.72
CA LEU A 535 -25.01 51.51 -5.84
C LEU A 535 -25.24 52.99 -5.48
N ILE A 536 -26.22 53.29 -4.61
CA ILE A 536 -26.46 54.63 -4.08
C ILE A 536 -25.29 55.06 -3.19
N ASP A 537 -24.81 54.18 -2.31
CA ASP A 537 -23.65 54.43 -1.44
C ASP A 537 -22.39 54.69 -2.27
N PHE A 538 -22.13 53.86 -3.28
CA PHE A 538 -21.03 54.06 -4.21
C PHE A 538 -21.11 55.42 -4.94
N LYS A 539 -22.30 55.78 -5.45
CA LYS A 539 -22.51 57.06 -6.15
C LYS A 539 -22.48 58.28 -5.23
N SER A 540 -22.73 58.09 -3.94
CA SER A 540 -22.64 59.15 -2.92
C SER A 540 -21.24 59.27 -2.30
N GLY A 541 -20.27 58.46 -2.75
CA GLY A 541 -18.88 58.50 -2.31
C GLY A 541 -18.61 57.74 -1.02
N SER A 542 -19.58 56.94 -0.55
CA SER A 542 -19.43 56.01 0.56
C SER A 542 -18.95 54.66 0.06
N THR A 543 -18.24 53.90 0.88
CA THR A 543 -17.80 52.55 0.51
C THR A 543 -19.00 51.61 0.45
N PRO A 544 -19.34 51.04 -0.73
CA PRO A 544 -20.50 50.16 -0.90
C PRO A 544 -20.30 48.81 -0.19
N ASP A 545 -21.38 48.24 0.36
CA ASP A 545 -21.35 46.86 0.86
C ASP A 545 -21.31 45.89 -0.34
N PRO A 546 -20.23 45.09 -0.51
CA PRO A 546 -20.07 44.22 -1.67
C PRO A 546 -21.06 43.03 -1.66
N ARG A 547 -21.76 42.79 -0.56
CA ARG A 547 -22.68 41.67 -0.36
C ARG A 547 -24.06 41.87 -0.99
N ILE A 548 -24.08 42.08 -2.30
CA ILE A 548 -25.29 42.40 -3.05
C ILE A 548 -26.04 41.18 -3.59
N ASN A 549 -25.51 39.97 -3.36
CA ASN A 549 -26.09 38.72 -3.85
C ASN A 549 -26.83 37.98 -2.74
N MET A 550 -27.57 36.95 -3.16
CA MET A 550 -28.31 36.07 -2.28
C MET A 550 -28.44 34.66 -2.82
N SER A 551 -28.69 33.74 -1.90
CA SER A 551 -28.96 32.34 -2.20
C SER A 551 -30.20 31.84 -1.47
N TYR A 552 -30.70 30.71 -1.92
CA TYR A 552 -31.75 29.97 -1.24
C TYR A 552 -31.14 28.72 -0.60
N ARG A 553 -31.46 28.47 0.66
CA ARG A 553 -31.15 27.21 1.33
C ARG A 553 -32.44 26.40 1.48
N HIS A 554 -32.40 25.14 1.03
CA HIS A 554 -33.47 24.18 1.32
C HIS A 554 -33.44 23.82 2.80
N ASP A 555 -34.59 23.88 3.45
CA ASP A 555 -34.75 23.31 4.78
C ASP A 555 -34.87 21.77 4.68
N GLY A 556 -33.82 21.07 5.11
CA GLY A 556 -33.96 19.83 5.89
C GLY A 556 -33.84 18.46 5.21
N ARG A 557 -33.72 18.34 3.88
CA ARG A 557 -33.61 17.03 3.21
C ARG A 557 -32.39 16.95 2.30
N ASP A 558 -31.29 16.46 2.86
CA ASP A 558 -30.04 16.15 2.16
C ASP A 558 -29.69 14.67 2.39
N ILE A 559 -30.28 13.80 1.55
CA ILE A 559 -30.19 12.34 1.67
C ILE A 559 -29.57 11.75 0.40
N ALA A 560 -28.57 10.90 0.58
CA ALA A 560 -28.04 10.03 -0.47
C ALA A 560 -28.45 8.58 -0.24
N VAL A 561 -29.01 7.95 -1.26
CA VAL A 561 -29.55 6.59 -1.19
C VAL A 561 -28.74 5.64 -2.08
N MET A 562 -28.37 4.46 -1.59
CA MET A 562 -27.86 3.36 -2.40
C MET A 562 -28.82 2.20 -2.29
N LEU A 563 -29.31 1.69 -3.42
CA LEU A 563 -30.14 0.50 -3.48
C LEU A 563 -29.31 -0.66 -4.02
N LEU A 564 -29.05 -1.65 -3.16
CA LEU A 564 -28.27 -2.83 -3.47
C LEU A 564 -29.20 -4.04 -3.61
N LEU A 565 -29.22 -4.64 -4.78
CA LEU A 565 -30.07 -5.77 -5.13
C LEU A 565 -29.24 -7.04 -5.16
N ASP A 566 -29.65 -8.05 -4.40
CA ASP A 566 -29.13 -9.40 -4.54
C ASP A 566 -29.64 -10.00 -5.86
N LEU A 567 -28.75 -10.47 -6.73
CA LEU A 567 -29.08 -11.05 -8.04
C LEU A 567 -28.89 -12.57 -8.06
N SER A 568 -28.91 -13.22 -6.89
CA SER A 568 -28.72 -14.66 -6.73
C SER A 568 -29.75 -15.53 -7.45
N ALA A 569 -29.45 -16.83 -7.57
CA ALA A 569 -30.25 -17.80 -8.32
C ALA A 569 -31.70 -17.95 -7.81
N SER A 570 -31.97 -17.67 -6.53
CA SER A 570 -33.30 -17.78 -5.93
C SER A 570 -34.31 -16.75 -6.45
N LEU A 571 -33.84 -15.65 -7.03
CA LEU A 571 -34.73 -14.66 -7.65
C LEU A 571 -35.49 -15.21 -8.88
N ALA A 572 -35.03 -16.30 -9.48
CA ALA A 572 -35.72 -16.95 -10.60
C ALA A 572 -36.96 -17.75 -10.16
N ASP A 573 -37.14 -17.98 -8.86
CA ASP A 573 -38.25 -18.76 -8.33
C ASP A 573 -39.58 -18.01 -8.42
N VAL A 574 -40.67 -18.78 -8.53
CA VAL A 574 -42.05 -18.27 -8.50
C VAL A 574 -42.63 -18.58 -7.11
N PRO A 575 -42.93 -17.55 -6.28
CA PRO A 575 -43.47 -17.77 -4.95
C PRO A 575 -44.83 -18.48 -4.98
N ASP A 576 -45.11 -19.24 -3.92
CA ASP A 576 -46.40 -19.93 -3.75
C ASP A 576 -47.57 -18.94 -3.79
N GLY A 577 -48.42 -19.06 -4.82
CA GLY A 577 -49.60 -18.22 -5.03
C GLY A 577 -49.41 -17.06 -6.02
N CYS A 578 -48.20 -16.86 -6.56
CA CYS A 578 -47.89 -15.84 -7.55
C CYS A 578 -47.85 -16.39 -8.99
N GLU A 579 -48.10 -15.53 -9.98
CA GLU A 579 -47.88 -15.84 -11.42
C GLU A 579 -46.55 -15.27 -11.94
N GLN A 580 -45.86 -14.44 -11.14
CA GLN A 580 -44.62 -13.72 -11.48
C GLN A 580 -43.45 -14.23 -10.64
N THR A 581 -42.23 -14.17 -11.18
CA THR A 581 -41.02 -14.52 -10.44
C THR A 581 -40.66 -13.44 -9.40
N ILE A 582 -39.82 -13.80 -8.42
CA ILE A 582 -39.30 -12.84 -7.43
C ILE A 582 -38.50 -11.73 -8.13
N LEU A 583 -37.76 -12.07 -9.20
CA LEU A 583 -37.06 -11.12 -10.05
C LEU A 583 -38.01 -10.07 -10.66
N GLU A 584 -39.14 -10.50 -11.25
CA GLU A 584 -40.12 -9.59 -11.84
C GLU A 584 -40.74 -8.66 -10.78
N LEU A 585 -41.08 -9.20 -9.61
CA LEU A 585 -41.63 -8.43 -8.49
C LEU A 585 -40.60 -7.44 -7.93
N SER A 586 -39.32 -7.82 -7.90
CA SER A 586 -38.22 -6.96 -7.49
C SER A 586 -37.98 -5.85 -8.51
N GLN A 587 -37.97 -6.15 -9.81
CA GLN A 587 -37.91 -5.14 -10.88
C GLN A 587 -39.07 -4.14 -10.77
N GLU A 588 -40.30 -4.61 -10.53
CA GLU A 588 -41.47 -3.75 -10.32
C GLU A 588 -41.29 -2.81 -9.11
N ALA A 589 -40.85 -3.35 -7.98
CA ALA A 589 -40.67 -2.57 -6.75
C ALA A 589 -39.52 -1.55 -6.85
N VAL A 590 -38.40 -1.97 -7.44
CA VAL A 590 -37.23 -1.11 -7.67
C VAL A 590 -37.55 -0.01 -8.66
N ALA A 591 -38.31 -0.30 -9.73
CA ALA A 591 -38.74 0.72 -10.69
C ALA A 591 -39.64 1.78 -10.04
N LEU A 592 -40.59 1.38 -9.20
CA LEU A 592 -41.47 2.29 -8.48
C LEU A 592 -40.70 3.12 -7.43
N LEU A 593 -39.75 2.50 -6.72
CA LEU A 593 -38.91 3.20 -5.76
C LEU A 593 -37.98 4.20 -6.45
N GLY A 594 -37.28 3.78 -7.51
CA GLY A 594 -36.39 4.65 -8.29
C GLY A 594 -37.14 5.85 -8.87
N TRP A 595 -38.34 5.63 -9.40
CA TRP A 595 -39.22 6.72 -9.82
C TRP A 595 -39.63 7.64 -8.66
N ALA A 596 -39.99 7.09 -7.49
CA ALA A 596 -40.39 7.87 -6.33
C ALA A 596 -39.25 8.74 -5.76
N ILE A 597 -38.03 8.20 -5.71
CA ILE A 597 -36.83 8.92 -5.22
C ILE A 597 -36.46 10.04 -6.19
N ASP A 598 -36.52 9.78 -7.51
CA ASP A 598 -36.27 10.79 -8.54
C ASP A 598 -37.27 11.97 -8.45
N GLN A 599 -38.55 11.68 -8.18
CA GLN A 599 -39.58 12.72 -7.96
C GLN A 599 -39.36 13.56 -6.69
N LEU A 600 -38.69 13.01 -5.67
CA LEU A 600 -38.32 13.72 -4.45
C LEU A 600 -37.08 14.60 -4.64
N GLY A 601 -36.23 14.28 -5.61
CA GLY A 601 -34.97 14.99 -5.89
C GLY A 601 -33.80 14.53 -5.01
N ASP A 602 -33.92 13.38 -4.33
CA ASP A 602 -32.83 12.81 -3.55
C ASP A 602 -31.80 12.12 -4.48
N SER A 603 -30.51 12.20 -4.16
CA SER A 603 -29.45 11.56 -4.97
C SER A 603 -29.42 10.05 -4.72
N PHE A 604 -29.54 9.24 -5.77
CA PHE A 604 -29.55 7.78 -5.61
C PHE A 604 -28.78 7.01 -6.68
N ALA A 605 -28.29 5.83 -6.29
CA ALA A 605 -27.67 4.84 -7.16
C ALA A 605 -28.32 3.47 -6.95
N ILE A 606 -28.28 2.63 -8.00
CA ILE A 606 -28.78 1.26 -7.98
C ILE A 606 -27.69 0.34 -8.51
N ALA A 607 -27.40 -0.72 -7.76
CA ALA A 607 -26.49 -1.77 -8.16
C ALA A 607 -27.05 -3.15 -7.82
N GLY A 608 -26.69 -4.13 -8.63
CA GLY A 608 -26.92 -5.55 -8.35
C GLY A 608 -25.61 -6.23 -7.95
N PHE A 609 -25.68 -7.26 -7.12
CA PHE A 609 -24.53 -8.10 -6.82
C PHE A 609 -24.90 -9.58 -6.87
N SER A 610 -23.95 -10.40 -7.29
CA SER A 610 -23.99 -11.85 -7.16
C SER A 610 -22.56 -12.36 -7.05
N SER A 611 -22.35 -13.54 -6.48
CA SER A 611 -21.01 -14.10 -6.31
C SER A 611 -20.89 -15.47 -6.93
N ASN A 612 -19.73 -15.76 -7.49
CA ASN A 612 -19.32 -17.10 -7.87
C ASN A 612 -18.01 -17.37 -7.13
N THR A 613 -18.11 -17.93 -5.93
CA THR A 613 -17.00 -18.00 -4.95
C THR A 613 -16.51 -16.61 -4.52
N ARG A 614 -15.51 -16.58 -3.62
CA ARG A 614 -14.79 -15.33 -3.26
C ARG A 614 -14.05 -14.69 -4.43
N HIS A 615 -13.68 -15.47 -5.45
CA HIS A 615 -12.83 -15.04 -6.54
C HIS A 615 -13.58 -14.20 -7.57
N GLU A 616 -14.92 -14.27 -7.58
CA GLU A 616 -15.72 -13.56 -8.56
C GLU A 616 -17.02 -13.03 -7.95
N VAL A 617 -16.91 -11.98 -7.13
CA VAL A 617 -18.08 -11.20 -6.72
C VAL A 617 -18.38 -10.17 -7.81
N ARG A 618 -19.47 -10.36 -8.54
CA ARG A 618 -19.89 -9.47 -9.60
C ARG A 618 -20.72 -8.34 -9.01
N TYR A 619 -20.29 -7.10 -9.22
CA TYR A 619 -21.02 -5.89 -8.86
C TYR A 619 -21.42 -5.13 -10.12
N GLN A 620 -22.72 -5.06 -10.38
CA GLN A 620 -23.27 -4.52 -11.61
C GLN A 620 -23.96 -3.19 -11.34
N HIS A 621 -23.41 -2.11 -11.90
CA HIS A 621 -24.04 -0.80 -11.84
C HIS A 621 -25.22 -0.74 -12.81
N ILE A 622 -26.42 -0.56 -12.26
CA ILE A 622 -27.65 -0.33 -13.02
C ILE A 622 -27.85 1.19 -13.22
N LYS A 623 -27.61 1.96 -12.15
CA LYS A 623 -27.69 3.43 -12.14
C LYS A 623 -26.60 4.03 -11.24
N GLY A 624 -25.80 4.94 -11.78
CA GLY A 624 -24.88 5.79 -10.99
C GLY A 624 -25.56 7.03 -10.37
N TYR A 625 -24.90 7.66 -9.40
CA TYR A 625 -25.36 8.91 -8.77
C TYR A 625 -25.46 10.09 -9.76
N SER A 626 -24.61 10.12 -10.79
CA SER A 626 -24.60 11.16 -11.83
C SER A 626 -25.58 10.92 -12.98
N GLU A 627 -26.22 9.75 -13.03
CA GLU A 627 -27.19 9.41 -14.08
C GLU A 627 -28.60 9.82 -13.67
N SER A 628 -29.40 10.32 -14.61
CA SER A 628 -30.83 10.58 -14.41
C SER A 628 -31.65 9.30 -14.57
N TRP A 629 -32.88 9.26 -14.03
CA TRP A 629 -33.80 8.16 -14.26
C TRP A 629 -34.38 8.18 -15.68
N ASP A 630 -33.62 7.69 -16.65
CA ASP A 630 -33.95 7.70 -18.08
C ASP A 630 -34.17 6.29 -18.66
N ASP A 631 -34.49 6.22 -19.95
CA ASP A 631 -34.74 4.94 -20.63
C ASP A 631 -33.50 4.04 -20.67
N THR A 632 -32.30 4.61 -20.56
CA THR A 632 -31.04 3.84 -20.47
C THR A 632 -31.01 3.04 -19.17
N VAL A 633 -31.28 3.69 -18.04
CA VAL A 633 -31.34 3.06 -16.72
C VAL A 633 -32.47 2.04 -16.64
N LYS A 634 -33.67 2.40 -17.15
CA LYS A 634 -34.81 1.47 -17.24
C LYS A 634 -34.48 0.23 -18.08
N GLY A 635 -33.77 0.42 -19.21
CA GLY A 635 -33.32 -0.67 -20.06
C GLY A 635 -32.38 -1.62 -19.32
N ARG A 636 -31.44 -1.10 -18.53
CA ARG A 636 -30.55 -1.93 -17.69
C ARG A 636 -31.32 -2.67 -16.60
N LEU A 637 -32.29 -2.03 -15.95
CA LEU A 637 -33.15 -2.67 -14.94
C LEU A 637 -34.00 -3.81 -15.55
N ALA A 638 -34.53 -3.62 -16.75
CA ALA A 638 -35.30 -4.65 -17.47
C ALA A 638 -34.46 -5.87 -17.91
N ALA A 639 -33.14 -5.71 -17.98
CA ALA A 639 -32.21 -6.75 -18.39
C ALA A 639 -31.66 -7.55 -17.21
N MET A 640 -32.05 -7.25 -15.96
CA MET A 640 -31.55 -8.01 -14.81
C MET A 640 -31.82 -9.51 -14.99
N GLU A 641 -30.81 -10.32 -14.74
CA GLU A 641 -30.87 -11.77 -14.76
C GLU A 641 -30.51 -12.29 -13.37
N ALA A 642 -31.21 -13.32 -12.92
CA ALA A 642 -30.94 -14.01 -11.66
C ALA A 642 -29.93 -15.14 -11.91
N GLY A 643 -28.93 -15.27 -11.03
CA GLY A 643 -27.96 -16.37 -11.07
C GLY A 643 -26.87 -16.24 -10.02
N TYR A 644 -26.20 -17.37 -9.76
CA TYR A 644 -25.06 -17.49 -8.83
C TYR A 644 -25.42 -17.32 -7.32
N SER A 645 -24.41 -17.22 -6.47
CA SER A 645 -24.45 -17.22 -4.99
C SER A 645 -24.49 -15.80 -4.40
N THR A 646 -24.52 -15.69 -3.06
CA THR A 646 -24.71 -14.43 -2.31
C THR A 646 -23.57 -14.18 -1.31
N ARG A 647 -22.52 -13.45 -1.73
CA ARG A 647 -21.45 -12.97 -0.83
C ARG A 647 -21.62 -11.49 -0.47
N MET A 648 -22.52 -11.25 0.47
CA MET A 648 -23.04 -9.90 0.78
C MET A 648 -22.01 -8.94 1.41
N GLY A 649 -21.10 -9.42 2.28
CA GLY A 649 -20.20 -8.53 3.03
C GLY A 649 -19.29 -7.68 2.16
N ALA A 650 -18.69 -8.27 1.12
CA ALA A 650 -17.89 -7.53 0.13
C ALA A 650 -18.73 -6.53 -0.68
N ALA A 651 -19.94 -6.91 -1.09
CA ALA A 651 -20.84 -6.03 -1.81
C ALA A 651 -21.27 -4.82 -0.96
N LEU A 652 -21.49 -5.00 0.35
CA LEU A 652 -21.78 -3.91 1.29
C LEU A 652 -20.61 -2.93 1.42
N ARG A 653 -19.38 -3.44 1.61
CA ARG A 653 -18.17 -2.61 1.68
C ARG A 653 -17.93 -1.83 0.39
N HIS A 654 -18.23 -2.44 -0.77
CA HIS A 654 -18.11 -1.77 -2.06
C HIS A 654 -19.20 -0.71 -2.27
N ALA A 655 -20.45 -0.99 -1.92
CA ALA A 655 -21.53 -0.01 -1.93
C ALA A 655 -21.23 1.18 -1.01
N ALA A 656 -20.64 0.92 0.16
CA ALA A 656 -20.21 1.93 1.12
C ALA A 656 -19.11 2.84 0.57
N HIS A 657 -18.19 2.33 -0.25
CA HIS A 657 -17.18 3.16 -0.92
C HIS A 657 -17.82 4.26 -1.79
N TYR A 658 -18.85 3.92 -2.57
CA TYR A 658 -19.54 4.89 -3.43
C TYR A 658 -20.47 5.83 -2.65
N LEU A 659 -21.21 5.30 -1.68
CA LEU A 659 -22.13 6.09 -0.85
C LEU A 659 -21.37 7.01 0.13
N GLY A 660 -20.23 6.54 0.66
CA GLY A 660 -19.33 7.29 1.52
C GLY A 660 -18.76 8.55 0.85
N ALA A 661 -18.53 8.50 -0.47
CA ALA A 661 -18.07 9.64 -1.26
C ALA A 661 -19.12 10.75 -1.47
N GLN A 662 -20.42 10.47 -1.22
CA GLN A 662 -21.47 11.47 -1.37
C GLN A 662 -21.43 12.53 -0.26
N LYS A 663 -21.65 13.79 -0.64
CA LYS A 663 -21.74 14.94 0.29
C LYS A 663 -23.19 15.15 0.75
N ALA A 664 -23.78 14.12 1.38
CA ALA A 664 -25.12 14.18 1.95
C ALA A 664 -25.08 14.02 3.48
N GLU A 665 -25.92 14.75 4.21
CA GLU A 665 -26.04 14.66 5.67
C GLU A 665 -26.51 13.27 6.15
N LYS A 666 -27.47 12.67 5.44
CA LYS A 666 -27.93 11.30 5.73
C LYS A 666 -27.58 10.36 4.57
N LYS A 667 -26.89 9.27 4.88
CA LYS A 667 -26.52 8.21 3.92
C LYS A 667 -27.29 6.95 4.23
N LEU A 668 -28.10 6.49 3.28
CA LEU A 668 -29.00 5.36 3.44
C LEU A 668 -28.63 4.25 2.44
N LEU A 669 -28.22 3.08 2.93
CA LEU A 669 -28.00 1.87 2.13
C LEU A 669 -29.19 0.92 2.33
N LEU A 670 -29.95 0.69 1.28
CA LEU A 670 -31.06 -0.27 1.25
C LEU A 670 -30.62 -1.56 0.56
N VAL A 671 -30.72 -2.68 1.26
CA VAL A 671 -30.36 -4.01 0.73
C VAL A 671 -31.64 -4.80 0.49
N LEU A 672 -31.84 -5.29 -0.73
CA LEU A 672 -32.94 -6.20 -1.07
C LEU A 672 -32.36 -7.58 -1.34
N THR A 673 -32.74 -8.56 -0.54
CA THR A 673 -32.27 -9.96 -0.64
C THR A 673 -33.42 -10.92 -0.33
N ASP A 674 -33.36 -12.12 -0.88
CA ASP A 674 -34.34 -13.19 -0.69
C ASP A 674 -33.79 -14.39 0.10
N GLY A 675 -32.54 -14.32 0.58
CA GLY A 675 -31.90 -15.46 1.23
C GLY A 675 -30.73 -15.11 2.16
N GLU A 676 -30.20 -16.16 2.77
CA GLU A 676 -29.03 -16.10 3.66
C GLU A 676 -27.73 -15.95 2.85
N PRO A 677 -26.75 -15.16 3.30
CA PRO A 677 -25.44 -15.11 2.66
C PRO A 677 -24.82 -16.51 2.58
N SER A 678 -24.69 -17.01 1.35
CA SER A 678 -24.19 -18.36 1.08
C SER A 678 -23.41 -18.37 -0.22
N ASP A 679 -22.30 -19.09 -0.23
CA ASP A 679 -21.45 -19.26 -1.41
C ASP A 679 -20.92 -20.71 -1.47
N ILE A 680 -20.66 -21.19 -2.68
CA ILE A 680 -20.33 -22.61 -2.93
C ILE A 680 -18.96 -23.02 -2.38
N ASP A 681 -18.07 -22.05 -2.14
CA ASP A 681 -16.73 -22.23 -1.59
C ASP A 681 -16.67 -22.23 -0.05
N VAL A 682 -17.82 -22.03 0.62
CA VAL A 682 -17.89 -21.91 2.08
C VAL A 682 -18.72 -23.05 2.67
N ASP A 683 -18.05 -23.97 3.37
CA ASP A 683 -18.71 -25.08 4.09
C ASP A 683 -19.42 -24.64 5.38
N ASP A 684 -19.01 -23.50 5.96
CA ASP A 684 -19.52 -22.98 7.22
C ASP A 684 -20.44 -21.76 6.98
N PRO A 685 -21.77 -21.94 7.00
CA PRO A 685 -22.73 -20.87 6.68
C PRO A 685 -22.61 -19.66 7.62
N GLU A 686 -22.18 -19.88 8.87
CA GLU A 686 -22.01 -18.81 9.87
C GLU A 686 -20.92 -17.81 9.46
N LEU A 687 -19.95 -18.20 8.63
CA LEU A 687 -18.85 -17.34 8.23
C LEU A 687 -19.35 -16.09 7.49
N LEU A 688 -20.21 -16.28 6.49
CA LEU A 688 -20.71 -15.19 5.64
C LEU A 688 -21.74 -14.33 6.37
N ILE A 689 -22.53 -14.93 7.28
CA ILE A 689 -23.39 -14.18 8.20
C ILE A 689 -22.54 -13.24 9.07
N GLN A 690 -21.49 -13.77 9.70
CA GLN A 690 -20.65 -12.99 10.61
C GLN A 690 -19.82 -11.93 9.86
N ASP A 691 -19.41 -12.20 8.61
CA ASP A 691 -18.78 -11.19 7.76
C ASP A 691 -19.76 -10.08 7.36
N ALA A 692 -20.97 -10.42 6.93
CA ALA A 692 -22.00 -9.43 6.62
C ALA A 692 -22.36 -8.59 7.86
N HIS A 693 -22.48 -9.22 9.03
CA HIS A 693 -22.68 -8.52 10.30
C HIS A 693 -21.54 -7.53 10.60
N ARG A 694 -20.29 -7.97 10.40
CA ARG A 694 -19.12 -7.11 10.59
C ARG A 694 -19.13 -5.94 9.60
N ALA A 695 -19.46 -6.17 8.33
CA ALA A 695 -19.59 -5.12 7.32
C ALA A 695 -20.65 -4.09 7.72
N VAL A 696 -21.83 -4.51 8.19
CA VAL A 696 -22.88 -3.58 8.67
C VAL A 696 -22.37 -2.71 9.83
N GLN A 697 -21.60 -3.28 10.77
CA GLN A 697 -20.98 -2.51 11.86
C GLN A 697 -19.94 -1.50 11.35
N GLU A 698 -19.15 -1.86 10.34
CA GLU A 698 -18.20 -0.95 9.70
C GLU A 698 -18.92 0.24 9.03
N LEU A 699 -20.04 -0.02 8.35
CA LEU A 699 -20.86 1.00 7.70
C LEU A 699 -21.49 1.96 8.72
N ASP A 700 -21.99 1.45 9.84
CA ASP A 700 -22.53 2.28 10.93
C ASP A 700 -21.46 3.24 11.49
N GLN A 701 -20.22 2.76 11.67
CA GLN A 701 -19.09 3.60 12.09
C GLN A 701 -18.74 4.71 11.08
N GLN A 702 -19.03 4.50 9.80
CA GLN A 702 -18.86 5.49 8.73
C GLN A 702 -20.06 6.45 8.60
N GLY A 703 -21.07 6.33 9.48
CA GLY A 703 -22.29 7.13 9.44
C GLY A 703 -23.24 6.74 8.30
N ILE A 704 -23.13 5.51 7.79
CA ILE A 704 -24.02 4.96 6.76
C ILE A 704 -25.08 4.10 7.43
N TYR A 705 -26.34 4.51 7.32
CA TYR A 705 -27.47 3.76 7.85
C TYR A 705 -27.84 2.64 6.88
N THR A 706 -27.66 1.38 7.29
CA THR A 706 -27.96 0.21 6.46
C THR A 706 -29.31 -0.37 6.86
N TYR A 707 -30.14 -0.74 5.88
CA TYR A 707 -31.46 -1.31 6.14
C TYR A 707 -31.77 -2.45 5.16
N CYS A 708 -32.10 -3.63 5.70
CA CYS A 708 -32.36 -4.83 4.91
C CYS A 708 -33.86 -5.07 4.70
N ILE A 709 -34.26 -5.34 3.47
CA ILE A 709 -35.59 -5.84 3.12
C ILE A 709 -35.41 -7.29 2.68
N ASN A 710 -35.92 -8.22 3.49
CA ASN A 710 -35.84 -9.64 3.19
C ASN A 710 -37.18 -10.15 2.63
N LEU A 711 -37.12 -10.96 1.57
CA LEU A 711 -38.27 -11.53 0.88
C LEU A 711 -38.66 -12.94 1.36
N ASP A 712 -37.81 -13.61 2.13
CA ASP A 712 -38.07 -14.93 2.71
C ASP A 712 -38.86 -14.82 4.04
N PRO A 713 -40.06 -15.42 4.14
CA PRO A 713 -40.90 -15.44 5.35
C PRO A 713 -40.24 -16.09 6.58
N TYR A 714 -39.17 -16.87 6.41
CA TYR A 714 -38.49 -17.59 7.49
C TYR A 714 -37.15 -16.98 7.92
N ALA A 715 -36.82 -15.79 7.38
CA ALA A 715 -35.51 -15.17 7.52
C ALA A 715 -35.22 -14.46 8.87
N ASP A 716 -36.16 -14.50 9.82
CA ASP A 716 -36.10 -13.68 11.03
C ASP A 716 -34.83 -13.91 11.87
N ASP A 717 -34.31 -15.14 11.94
CA ASP A 717 -33.18 -15.48 12.82
C ASP A 717 -31.84 -14.91 12.30
N TYR A 718 -31.45 -15.20 11.04
CA TYR A 718 -30.14 -14.76 10.52
C TYR A 718 -30.12 -13.28 10.13
N VAL A 719 -31.24 -12.71 9.66
CA VAL A 719 -31.30 -11.28 9.29
C VAL A 719 -31.19 -10.39 10.52
N ALA A 720 -31.81 -10.82 11.64
CA ALA A 720 -31.67 -10.14 12.91
C ALA A 720 -30.22 -10.19 13.42
N ASP A 721 -29.51 -11.29 13.18
CA ASP A 721 -28.09 -11.38 13.50
C ASP A 721 -27.26 -10.41 12.66
N ILE A 722 -27.48 -10.31 11.34
CA ILE A 722 -26.70 -9.41 10.46
C ILE A 722 -27.04 -7.92 10.71
N PHE A 723 -28.32 -7.55 10.65
CA PHE A 723 -28.77 -6.15 10.62
C PHE A 723 -29.38 -5.66 11.95
N GLY A 724 -29.42 -6.50 12.98
CA GLY A 724 -29.99 -6.14 14.28
C GLY A 724 -31.47 -5.83 14.20
N LYS A 725 -31.84 -4.55 14.42
CA LYS A 725 -33.25 -4.08 14.34
C LYS A 725 -33.56 -3.37 13.01
N GLN A 726 -32.59 -3.29 12.10
CA GLN A 726 -32.66 -2.52 10.87
C GLN A 726 -33.09 -3.41 9.68
N TYR A 727 -34.16 -4.17 9.86
CA TYR A 727 -34.69 -5.02 8.79
C TYR A 727 -36.22 -5.05 8.77
N THR A 728 -36.79 -5.47 7.63
CA THR A 728 -38.20 -5.82 7.49
C THR A 728 -38.33 -7.08 6.65
N VAL A 729 -39.06 -8.07 7.17
CA VAL A 729 -39.47 -9.27 6.42
C VAL A 729 -40.81 -9.01 5.74
N ILE A 730 -40.93 -9.41 4.48
CA ILE A 730 -42.16 -9.25 3.69
C ILE A 730 -42.84 -10.61 3.50
N ASP A 731 -43.76 -10.94 4.41
CA ASP A 731 -44.51 -12.22 4.39
C ASP A 731 -45.36 -12.46 3.12
N LYS A 732 -45.61 -11.41 2.32
CA LYS A 732 -46.38 -11.48 1.06
C LYS A 732 -45.64 -10.71 -0.02
N ILE A 733 -44.86 -11.43 -0.82
CA ILE A 733 -43.98 -10.88 -1.86
C ILE A 733 -44.76 -10.06 -2.89
N GLU A 734 -46.03 -10.41 -3.17
CA GLU A 734 -46.95 -9.62 -4.02
C GLU A 734 -47.13 -8.15 -3.56
N ARG A 735 -46.91 -7.87 -2.27
CA ARG A 735 -47.05 -6.53 -1.68
C ARG A 735 -45.74 -5.76 -1.66
N LEU A 736 -44.65 -6.33 -2.16
CA LEU A 736 -43.34 -5.69 -2.25
C LEU A 736 -43.42 -4.32 -2.97
N PRO A 737 -44.09 -4.19 -4.15
CA PRO A 737 -44.25 -2.91 -4.83
C PRO A 737 -44.97 -1.83 -4.00
N GLU A 738 -45.84 -2.22 -3.07
CA GLU A 738 -46.57 -1.30 -2.19
C GLU A 738 -45.84 -0.95 -0.89
N LYS A 739 -45.08 -1.90 -0.33
CA LYS A 739 -44.42 -1.76 0.97
C LYS A 739 -43.11 -1.01 0.85
N LEU A 740 -42.31 -1.29 -0.19
CA LEU A 740 -40.95 -0.75 -0.33
C LEU A 740 -40.93 0.80 -0.36
N PRO A 741 -41.78 1.49 -1.15
CA PRO A 741 -41.81 2.95 -1.14
C PRO A 741 -42.35 3.56 0.17
N LYS A 742 -43.27 2.88 0.86
CA LYS A 742 -43.76 3.33 2.18
C LYS A 742 -42.69 3.23 3.26
N LEU A 743 -41.89 2.18 3.19
CA LEU A 743 -40.76 1.96 4.09
C LEU A 743 -39.70 3.04 3.87
N PHE A 744 -39.38 3.34 2.60
CA PHE A 744 -38.50 4.46 2.27
C PHE A 744 -39.01 5.80 2.82
N ALA A 745 -40.31 6.08 2.67
CA ALA A 745 -40.91 7.28 3.24
C ALA A 745 -40.78 7.33 4.78
N ALA A 746 -40.95 6.20 5.49
CA ALA A 746 -40.80 6.14 6.94
C ALA A 746 -39.35 6.27 7.43
N LEU A 747 -38.37 5.80 6.63
CA LEU A 747 -36.94 5.93 6.95
C LEU A 747 -36.39 7.32 6.67
N THR A 748 -37.03 8.06 5.76
CA THR A 748 -36.59 9.40 5.33
C THR A 748 -37.44 10.55 5.88
N SER A 749 -38.53 10.25 6.60
CA SER A 749 -39.43 11.22 7.25
C SER A 749 -38.89 11.81 8.54
#